data_AF-A0A409XZZ4-F1
#
_entry.id   AF-A0A409XZZ4-F1
#
_cell.length_a   1.000
_cell.length_b   1.000
_cell.length_c   1.000
_cell.angle_alpha   90.00
_cell.angle_beta   90.00
_cell.angle_gamma   90.00
#
_symmetry.space_group_name_H-M   'P 1'
#
loop_
_entity.id
_entity.type
_entity.pdbx_description
1 polymer ?
#
loop_
_entity_poly.entity_id
_entity_poly.type
_entity_poly.pdbx_seq_one_letter_code
_entity_poly.pdbx_strand_id
1 'polypeptide(L)'
;MEVPWSLKGDLLGRLPQGECQICNNLHSPVTDTFLQYPNQVWKVPTFSGWIVIANGSQRVEDMSKASEEYLNTSDHFAEFLQLDYTLGPEVTWNPYHVNVVRTSLTRNILAQFDDMYHEMVDAFNEALPREMSSEWISIPILDATVELTSRISARLAVGAPLCEFAIFTCKKEKIQLNISVGYDKEYRAICNRSGTSLMKGRMLRFFPRFLKPLASRLFVGVQADIKTMSRLLQPLIEQRLEQESIHGTQRPDKPNDLLTWMLDEAGRLGLERTPLDIATRMYFIAFASLDISMVRHVLQLCKPCILIRQKIFVLALQEIAKRPDVYLEPLRDEVHNVVREEGWTKGAVSRMYKMDSFFRELQRCYDVVLLHLRRKVQKDFVFSDGTYVPAGSTICVNSYGSHHDEALFPVPETFDGFRFVTEDSQDQTPMTKPTLEYNVFGYGKRACPGRFSAAYRLKTMLAHVIINYDFRMAEDATSKNRDQFNELTMTPEADAKMLPLSSLIHLTMQSLNSEVYYGSLTRAAKELTEAEKRGGPLPAKFDFSVQEVCAACKQNIVPPKKILRCAACKAVIYCSKECSARDWKYPSAPNQPTHKELCSHNKRHMEKLPQTQAIVKSFPWGRLESDGSFSFDVARGRFGVLGASGYGYWSHRGGPVPHSEPGVAGLEISPYAAAFLKIMKSFDHLDGKDLLAKKHLSDEEGWRLPSKSIPYRDFSKSSAKRPVLVTEFEGGVVDWDSWYKWRGLSKDSPAALLMDYPLSVYQMVVKCLELTSPNAGKPKHRVALHLHLLGAEVELNYLPLFSELALLLPYHDIKLVLFGAAVARLVKEAKKIPGSLASKSPVFAYDAPPECGSGSISIHLHSSSDNWSAQGPHSALTAYGGRPDALVACNAGLASYKEWFHVVQAAHIHGIPFATTEYAEQSAEHQRAAMPMMLSGTNAAPRRMEDYDIQSNPFQRPGQRPIPMYRMPNIVNGFTLVVFKEAKKAGSGKRREVADQDGVEERLGQLQLD
;
A
#
# COMPACT_ATOMS: atom_id res chain seq x y z
N MET A 1 7.25 -46.42 53.14
CA MET A 1 6.97 -45.67 54.38
C MET A 1 5.90 -44.65 54.06
N GLU A 2 4.65 -44.99 54.36
CA GLU A 2 3.49 -44.12 54.21
C GLU A 2 3.55 -43.04 55.29
N VAL A 3 3.56 -41.77 54.87
CA VAL A 3 3.34 -40.63 55.77
C VAL A 3 1.90 -40.14 55.52
N PRO A 4 1.05 -39.98 56.55
CA PRO A 4 -0.35 -39.64 56.38
C PRO A 4 -0.51 -38.19 55.91
N TRP A 5 -1.25 -38.02 54.82
CA TRP A 5 -1.66 -36.72 54.31
C TRP A 5 -2.77 -36.16 55.20
N SER A 6 -2.49 -35.18 56.06
CA SER A 6 -3.51 -34.39 56.73
C SER A 6 -3.50 -32.95 56.23
N LEU A 7 -4.10 -32.72 55.06
CA LEU A 7 -4.67 -31.42 54.75
C LEU A 7 -5.92 -31.28 55.64
N LYS A 8 -5.93 -30.31 56.55
CA LYS A 8 -7.14 -29.93 57.27
C LYS A 8 -8.16 -29.43 56.24
N GLY A 9 -9.13 -30.27 55.90
CA GLY A 9 -10.22 -29.95 55.00
C GLY A 9 -10.35 -30.97 53.87
N ASP A 10 -10.76 -32.19 54.20
CA ASP A 10 -11.45 -33.07 53.25
C ASP A 10 -12.77 -32.40 52.84
N LEU A 11 -12.71 -31.47 51.88
CA LEU A 11 -13.81 -31.20 50.96
C LEU A 11 -13.50 -31.93 49.64
N LEU A 12 -13.34 -33.26 49.77
CA LEU A 12 -13.48 -34.18 48.65
C LEU A 12 -14.98 -34.30 48.33
N GLY A 13 -15.51 -33.34 47.58
CA GLY A 13 -16.71 -33.59 46.78
C GLY A 13 -16.40 -34.72 45.82
N ARG A 14 -16.95 -35.92 46.08
CA ARG A 14 -16.90 -37.05 45.16
C ARG A 14 -17.57 -36.62 43.85
N LEU A 15 -16.79 -36.37 42.80
CA LEU A 15 -17.32 -36.42 41.43
C LEU A 15 -17.77 -37.86 41.15
N PRO A 16 -18.92 -38.10 40.50
CA PRO A 16 -19.45 -39.44 40.26
C PRO A 16 -18.43 -40.30 39.50
N GLN A 17 -18.18 -41.50 40.01
CA GLN A 17 -17.40 -42.51 39.29
C GLN A 17 -18.20 -42.98 38.07
N GLY A 18 -17.81 -42.52 36.88
CA GLY A 18 -18.37 -42.99 35.62
C GLY A 18 -17.94 -42.07 34.48
N GLU A 19 -16.96 -42.53 33.69
CA GLU A 19 -16.38 -41.88 32.50
C GLU A 19 -15.48 -40.64 32.79
N CYS A 20 -14.21 -40.70 32.36
CA CYS A 20 -13.27 -39.58 32.46
C CYS A 20 -13.69 -38.43 31.53
N GLN A 21 -14.65 -37.60 31.95
CA GLN A 21 -14.96 -36.33 31.27
C GLN A 21 -13.83 -35.29 31.44
N ILE A 22 -12.99 -35.43 32.48
CA ILE A 22 -11.80 -34.59 32.77
C ILE A 22 -10.74 -34.69 31.66
N CYS A 23 -10.71 -35.81 30.95
CA CYS A 23 -9.80 -36.06 29.85
C CYS A 23 -10.12 -35.21 28.61
N ASN A 24 -11.37 -34.69 28.52
CA ASN A 24 -11.89 -34.12 27.31
C ASN A 24 -11.86 -32.58 27.30
N ASN A 25 -12.31 -31.91 28.35
CA ASN A 25 -12.32 -30.45 28.38
C ASN A 25 -11.69 -29.98 29.69
N LEU A 26 -10.53 -29.29 29.65
CA LEU A 26 -9.95 -28.70 30.86
C LEU A 26 -10.70 -27.41 31.28
N HIS A 27 -11.53 -26.86 30.39
CA HIS A 27 -12.33 -25.66 30.64
C HIS A 27 -13.36 -25.92 31.75
N SER A 28 -14.34 -26.80 31.51
CA SER A 28 -15.41 -27.13 32.47
C SER A 28 -14.91 -27.47 33.88
N PRO A 29 -13.94 -28.38 34.08
CA PRO A 29 -13.43 -28.67 35.42
C PRO A 29 -12.82 -27.45 36.11
N VAL A 30 -12.14 -26.54 35.41
CA VAL A 30 -11.53 -25.33 35.98
C VAL A 30 -12.57 -24.25 36.26
N THR A 31 -13.56 -24.07 35.38
CA THR A 31 -14.67 -23.12 35.55
C THR A 31 -15.61 -23.56 36.66
N ASP A 32 -16.00 -24.85 36.66
CA ASP A 32 -16.94 -25.43 37.63
C ASP A 32 -16.33 -25.48 39.03
N THR A 33 -15.02 -25.78 39.16
CA THR A 33 -14.34 -25.70 40.48
C THR A 33 -14.09 -24.27 40.94
N PHE A 34 -13.90 -23.30 40.03
CA PHE A 34 -13.82 -21.90 40.41
C PHE A 34 -15.13 -21.43 41.07
N LEU A 35 -16.27 -21.72 40.43
CA LEU A 35 -17.60 -21.36 40.96
C LEU A 35 -17.89 -22.00 42.32
N GLN A 36 -17.42 -23.24 42.53
CA GLN A 36 -17.64 -23.97 43.78
C GLN A 36 -16.67 -23.59 44.91
N TYR A 37 -15.43 -23.22 44.58
CA TYR A 37 -14.37 -22.96 45.56
C TYR A 37 -13.55 -21.69 45.23
N PRO A 38 -14.19 -20.50 45.26
CA PRO A 38 -13.48 -19.25 45.06
C PRO A 38 -12.40 -19.08 46.13
N ASN A 39 -11.21 -18.64 45.74
CA ASN A 39 -10.08 -18.40 46.65
C ASN A 39 -9.59 -19.63 47.45
N GLN A 40 -9.64 -20.84 46.89
CA GLN A 40 -8.95 -22.03 47.44
C GLN A 40 -7.81 -22.52 46.54
N VAL A 41 -7.08 -23.53 46.99
CA VAL A 41 -6.11 -24.28 46.19
C VAL A 41 -6.67 -25.68 45.98
N TRP A 42 -6.70 -26.14 44.74
CA TRP A 42 -7.14 -27.49 44.40
C TRP A 42 -6.13 -28.19 43.52
N LYS A 43 -6.32 -29.48 43.27
CA LYS A 43 -5.47 -30.28 42.39
C LYS A 43 -6.29 -31.04 41.38
N VAL A 44 -5.82 -31.08 40.14
CA VAL A 44 -6.45 -31.80 39.04
C VAL A 44 -5.49 -32.88 38.54
N PRO A 45 -5.96 -34.13 38.35
CA PRO A 45 -5.13 -35.18 37.78
C PRO A 45 -4.95 -34.95 36.27
N THR A 46 -3.73 -35.11 35.77
CA THR A 46 -3.43 -35.10 34.33
C THR A 46 -2.67 -36.38 33.94
N PHE A 47 -2.56 -36.66 32.63
CA PHE A 47 -1.73 -37.76 32.12
C PHE A 47 -0.27 -37.73 32.57
N SER A 48 0.22 -36.57 33.03
CA SER A 48 1.60 -36.39 33.51
C SER A 48 1.72 -36.23 35.02
N GLY A 49 0.65 -36.45 35.78
CA GLY A 49 0.61 -36.28 37.23
C GLY A 49 -0.34 -35.17 37.68
N TRP A 50 -0.32 -34.86 38.97
CA TRP A 50 -1.17 -33.85 39.58
C TRP A 50 -0.67 -32.44 39.28
N ILE A 51 -1.60 -31.56 38.89
CA ILE A 51 -1.37 -30.11 38.81
C ILE A 51 -2.14 -29.45 39.93
N VAL A 52 -1.44 -28.68 40.75
CA VAL A 52 -2.01 -27.82 41.79
C VAL A 52 -2.38 -26.49 41.16
N ILE A 53 -3.60 -26.04 41.40
CA ILE A 53 -4.17 -24.81 40.86
C ILE A 53 -4.45 -23.89 42.05
N ALA A 54 -3.76 -22.76 42.09
CA ALA A 54 -3.92 -21.73 43.10
C ALA A 54 -4.80 -20.61 42.56
N ASN A 55 -5.80 -20.19 43.35
CA ASN A 55 -6.71 -19.13 43.00
C ASN A 55 -6.58 -17.92 43.95
N GLY A 56 -6.88 -16.73 43.44
CA GLY A 56 -6.86 -15.48 44.20
C GLY A 56 -5.51 -14.75 44.19
N SER A 57 -5.57 -13.42 44.26
CA SER A 57 -4.44 -12.49 44.15
C SER A 57 -3.35 -12.73 45.19
N GLN A 58 -3.70 -13.06 46.44
CA GLN A 58 -2.72 -13.35 47.50
C GLN A 58 -1.80 -14.52 47.13
N ARG A 59 -2.33 -15.57 46.49
CA ARG A 59 -1.54 -16.74 46.11
C ARG A 59 -0.67 -16.47 44.89
N VAL A 60 -1.14 -15.63 43.98
CA VAL A 60 -0.30 -15.06 42.90
C VAL A 60 0.88 -14.32 43.51
N GLU A 61 0.62 -13.52 44.54
CA GLU A 61 1.65 -12.77 45.25
C GLU A 61 2.66 -13.70 45.94
N ASP A 62 2.19 -14.69 46.72
CA ASP A 62 3.02 -15.68 47.41
C ASP A 62 3.93 -16.44 46.43
N MET A 63 3.36 -16.92 45.32
CA MET A 63 4.13 -17.60 44.26
C MET A 63 5.15 -16.68 43.59
N SER A 64 4.86 -15.38 43.50
CA SER A 64 5.77 -14.39 42.91
C SER A 64 6.94 -14.04 43.82
N LYS A 65 6.73 -14.05 45.14
CA LYS A 65 7.74 -13.80 46.17
C LYS A 65 8.64 -15.02 46.41
N ALA A 66 8.17 -16.23 46.10
CA ALA A 66 8.94 -17.46 46.25
C ALA A 66 10.22 -17.50 45.40
N SER A 67 11.33 -17.94 46.02
CA SER A 67 12.62 -18.10 45.33
C SER A 67 12.61 -19.26 44.32
N GLU A 68 13.61 -19.33 43.44
CA GLU A 68 13.75 -20.44 42.47
C GLU A 68 14.09 -21.78 43.14
N GLU A 69 14.60 -21.76 44.38
CA GLU A 69 14.83 -22.97 45.16
C GLU A 69 13.55 -23.67 45.62
N TYR A 70 12.43 -22.93 45.70
CA TYR A 70 11.13 -23.48 46.05
C TYR A 70 10.28 -23.66 44.80
N LEU A 71 10.11 -22.59 44.01
CA LEU A 71 9.23 -22.57 42.84
C LEU A 71 10.03 -22.21 41.59
N ASN A 72 10.42 -23.22 40.81
CA ASN A 72 11.26 -23.07 39.63
C ASN A 72 10.44 -23.03 38.33
N THR A 73 10.71 -22.05 37.48
CA THR A 73 10.00 -21.89 36.19
C THR A 73 10.69 -22.66 35.07
N SER A 74 12.03 -22.56 34.99
CA SER A 74 12.84 -23.18 33.94
C SER A 74 12.71 -24.70 33.95
N ASP A 75 12.73 -25.32 35.13
CA ASP A 75 12.58 -26.76 35.29
C ASP A 75 11.20 -27.25 34.86
N HIS A 76 10.15 -26.45 35.15
CA HIS A 76 8.82 -26.75 34.64
C HIS A 76 8.80 -26.74 33.11
N PHE A 77 9.38 -25.72 32.46
CA PHE A 77 9.45 -25.64 31.00
C PHE A 77 10.29 -26.76 30.39
N ALA A 78 11.44 -27.08 30.99
CA ALA A 78 12.32 -28.17 30.58
C ALA A 78 11.60 -29.52 30.64
N GLU A 79 10.86 -29.78 31.73
CA GLU A 79 10.06 -30.99 31.87
C GLU A 79 8.85 -30.97 30.92
N PHE A 80 8.20 -29.82 30.72
CA PHE A 80 7.01 -29.68 29.88
C PHE A 80 7.32 -29.94 28.41
N LEU A 81 8.33 -29.28 27.86
CA LEU A 81 8.73 -29.42 26.45
C LEU A 81 9.73 -30.56 26.21
N GLN A 82 10.22 -31.20 27.28
CA GLN A 82 11.29 -32.21 27.21
C GLN A 82 12.56 -31.61 26.56
N LEU A 83 12.98 -30.43 27.01
CA LEU A 83 14.06 -29.64 26.39
C LEU A 83 15.38 -30.40 26.31
N ASP A 84 15.74 -31.16 27.34
CA ASP A 84 16.98 -31.96 27.37
C ASP A 84 17.05 -32.99 26.24
N TYR A 85 15.89 -33.48 25.76
CA TYR A 85 15.81 -34.45 24.66
C TYR A 85 15.54 -33.80 23.30
N THR A 86 15.06 -32.56 23.27
CA THR A 86 14.66 -31.86 22.05
C THR A 86 15.69 -30.84 21.61
N LEU A 87 16.10 -29.91 22.49
CA LEU A 87 17.11 -28.88 22.24
C LEU A 87 18.48 -29.22 22.85
N GLY A 88 18.52 -30.13 23.83
CA GLY A 88 19.73 -30.51 24.54
C GLY A 88 19.85 -29.82 25.92
N PRO A 89 20.63 -30.41 26.85
CA PRO A 89 20.72 -29.98 28.24
C PRO A 89 21.33 -28.58 28.41
N GLU A 90 22.22 -28.15 27.51
CA GLU A 90 22.90 -26.85 27.56
C GLU A 90 21.94 -25.65 27.47
N VAL A 91 20.80 -25.83 26.80
CA VAL A 91 19.77 -24.79 26.70
C VAL A 91 19.03 -24.63 28.04
N THR A 92 18.86 -25.73 28.78
CA THR A 92 18.22 -25.76 30.10
C THR A 92 19.17 -25.22 31.17
N TRP A 93 20.43 -25.66 31.19
CA TRP A 93 21.41 -25.29 32.23
C TRP A 93 21.91 -23.86 32.08
N ASN A 94 22.01 -23.35 30.84
CA ASN A 94 22.44 -21.98 30.59
C ASN A 94 21.44 -21.23 29.69
N PRO A 95 20.35 -20.68 30.27
CA PRO A 95 19.30 -20.01 29.51
C PRO A 95 19.62 -18.54 29.17
N TYR A 96 20.87 -18.19 28.83
CA TYR A 96 21.25 -16.79 28.55
C TYR A 96 20.41 -16.15 27.43
N HIS A 97 19.96 -16.95 26.47
CA HIS A 97 19.06 -16.54 25.39
C HIS A 97 17.75 -15.91 25.90
N VAL A 98 17.22 -16.35 27.05
CA VAL A 98 16.06 -15.73 27.71
C VAL A 98 16.42 -14.37 28.30
N ASN A 99 17.63 -14.23 28.84
CA ASN A 99 18.13 -12.97 29.37
C ASN A 99 18.34 -11.95 28.24
N VAL A 100 18.85 -12.35 27.07
CA VAL A 100 18.98 -11.50 25.89
C VAL A 100 17.64 -10.91 25.47
N VAL A 101 16.56 -11.69 25.49
CA VAL A 101 15.20 -11.18 25.23
C VAL A 101 14.75 -10.23 26.35
N ARG A 102 15.00 -10.56 27.62
CA ARG A 102 14.62 -9.73 28.76
C ARG A 102 15.35 -8.38 28.78
N THR A 103 16.60 -8.32 28.34
CA THR A 103 17.43 -7.11 28.40
C THR A 103 17.54 -6.45 27.03
N SER A 104 18.24 -7.06 26.07
CA SER A 104 18.59 -6.46 24.79
C SER A 104 17.37 -6.18 23.92
N LEU A 105 16.44 -7.13 23.77
CA LEU A 105 15.21 -6.88 23.00
C LEU A 105 14.38 -5.76 23.65
N THR A 106 14.19 -5.79 24.97
CA THR A 106 13.39 -4.77 25.66
C THR A 106 14.00 -3.36 25.52
N ARG A 107 15.34 -3.24 25.51
CA ARG A 107 16.03 -1.95 25.29
C ARG A 107 15.97 -1.48 23.84
N ASN A 108 16.05 -2.40 22.88
CA ASN A 108 16.24 -2.07 21.47
C ASN A 108 14.97 -2.18 20.61
N ILE A 109 13.86 -2.71 21.14
CA ILE A 109 12.59 -2.84 20.39
C ILE A 109 12.12 -1.50 19.79
N LEU A 110 12.56 -0.38 20.36
CA LEU A 110 12.27 0.97 19.87
C LEU A 110 13.06 1.29 18.60
N ALA A 111 14.36 0.99 18.62
CA ALA A 111 15.25 1.23 17.48
C ALA A 111 14.93 0.29 16.31
N GLN A 112 14.30 -0.86 16.59
CA GLN A 112 13.84 -1.81 15.59
C GLN A 112 12.41 -1.53 15.08
N PHE A 113 11.70 -0.53 15.63
CA PHE A 113 10.29 -0.31 15.29
C PHE A 113 10.12 0.01 13.80
N ASP A 114 10.99 0.84 13.23
CA ASP A 114 10.89 1.24 11.81
C ASP A 114 11.07 0.02 10.90
N ASP A 115 12.09 -0.81 11.16
CA ASP A 115 12.30 -2.07 10.44
C ASP A 115 11.12 -3.04 10.59
N MET A 116 10.57 -3.15 11.80
CA MET A 116 9.39 -3.97 12.09
C MET A 116 8.16 -3.48 11.31
N TYR A 117 7.94 -2.16 11.27
CA TYR A 117 6.81 -1.55 10.58
C TYR A 117 6.92 -1.74 9.07
N HIS A 118 8.09 -1.48 8.48
CA HIS A 118 8.34 -1.67 7.06
C HIS A 118 8.13 -3.12 6.64
N GLU A 119 8.71 -4.07 7.38
CA GLU A 119 8.53 -5.50 7.11
C GLU A 119 7.07 -5.92 7.25
N MET A 120 6.35 -5.39 8.25
CA MET A 120 4.93 -5.66 8.43
C MET A 120 4.12 -5.21 7.22
N VAL A 121 4.33 -3.98 6.74
CA VAL A 121 3.65 -3.45 5.55
C VAL A 121 3.95 -4.31 4.32
N ASP A 122 5.20 -4.70 4.10
CA ASP A 122 5.57 -5.57 2.98
C ASP A 122 4.97 -6.98 3.11
N ALA A 123 4.90 -7.51 4.33
CA ALA A 123 4.24 -8.78 4.61
C ALA A 123 2.75 -8.73 4.29
N PHE A 124 2.04 -7.65 4.64
CA PHE A 124 0.63 -7.46 4.28
C PHE A 124 0.44 -7.31 2.77
N ASN A 125 1.33 -6.58 2.09
CA ASN A 125 1.29 -6.38 0.63
C ASN A 125 1.54 -7.67 -0.19
N GLU A 126 2.13 -8.69 0.41
CA GLU A 126 2.38 -9.99 -0.22
C GLU A 126 1.36 -11.05 0.19
N ALA A 127 0.91 -11.05 1.45
CA ALA A 127 -0.04 -12.03 1.97
C ALA A 127 -1.48 -11.77 1.51
N LEU A 128 -1.83 -10.52 1.19
CA LEU A 128 -3.16 -10.14 0.71
C LEU A 128 -3.13 -9.87 -0.81
N PRO A 129 -4.15 -10.29 -1.58
CA PRO A 129 -4.24 -10.06 -3.02
C PRO A 129 -4.10 -8.57 -3.37
N ARG A 130 -3.28 -8.29 -4.38
CA ARG A 130 -2.87 -6.94 -4.79
C ARG A 130 -3.86 -6.23 -5.73
N GLU A 131 -4.90 -6.93 -6.18
CA GLU A 131 -5.89 -6.36 -7.09
C GLU A 131 -6.83 -5.45 -6.29
N MET A 132 -6.84 -4.16 -6.62
CA MET A 132 -7.83 -3.18 -6.17
C MET A 132 -9.18 -3.54 -6.80
N SER A 133 -9.76 -4.66 -6.37
CA SER A 133 -11.11 -5.04 -6.73
C SER A 133 -12.07 -4.42 -5.72
N SER A 134 -13.14 -3.77 -6.21
CA SER A 134 -14.31 -3.45 -5.39
C SER A 134 -15.03 -4.70 -4.88
N GLU A 135 -14.60 -5.89 -5.32
CA GLU A 135 -15.14 -7.17 -4.88
C GLU A 135 -14.46 -7.64 -3.59
N TRP A 136 -15.26 -8.25 -2.73
CA TRP A 136 -14.83 -8.84 -1.47
C TRP A 136 -13.99 -10.09 -1.71
N ILE A 137 -12.77 -10.14 -1.16
CA ILE A 137 -11.87 -11.29 -1.32
C ILE A 137 -11.85 -12.12 -0.05
N SER A 138 -12.11 -13.42 -0.17
CA SER A 138 -12.06 -14.38 0.93
C SER A 138 -10.62 -14.76 1.25
N ILE A 139 -10.17 -14.49 2.48
CA ILE A 139 -8.79 -14.78 2.90
C ILE A 139 -8.79 -15.72 4.11
N PRO A 140 -7.94 -16.77 4.12
CA PRO A 140 -7.72 -17.59 5.30
C PRO A 140 -6.88 -16.79 6.32
N ILE A 141 -7.55 -15.94 7.10
CA ILE A 141 -6.91 -14.96 8.00
C ILE A 141 -5.94 -15.61 8.99
N LEU A 142 -6.23 -16.86 9.38
CA LEU A 142 -5.41 -17.66 10.27
C LEU A 142 -4.01 -17.87 9.70
N ASP A 143 -3.93 -18.22 8.42
CA ASP A 143 -2.70 -18.56 7.72
C ASP A 143 -1.94 -17.31 7.32
N ALA A 144 -2.66 -16.27 6.91
CA ALA A 144 -2.09 -14.94 6.71
C ALA A 144 -1.43 -14.41 7.99
N THR A 145 -2.08 -14.53 9.16
CA THR A 145 -1.50 -14.09 10.44
C THR A 145 -0.21 -14.84 10.79
N VAL A 146 -0.13 -16.14 10.48
CA VAL A 146 1.10 -16.94 10.70
C VAL A 146 2.23 -16.40 9.87
N GLU A 147 1.95 -16.24 8.60
CA GLU A 147 2.89 -15.76 7.61
C GLU A 147 3.43 -14.38 8.00
N LEU A 148 2.54 -13.42 8.32
CA LEU A 148 2.88 -12.06 8.75
C LEU A 148 3.79 -12.05 9.98
N THR A 149 3.38 -12.72 11.05
CA THR A 149 4.12 -12.72 12.33
C THR A 149 5.47 -13.41 12.21
N SER A 150 5.56 -14.49 11.41
CA SER A 150 6.81 -15.20 11.17
C SER A 150 7.84 -14.35 10.43
N ARG A 151 7.37 -13.54 9.48
CA ARG A 151 8.22 -12.68 8.66
C ARG A 151 8.75 -11.49 9.46
N ILE A 152 7.87 -10.84 10.23
CA ILE A 152 8.27 -9.77 11.16
C ILE A 152 9.28 -10.30 12.20
N SER A 153 9.04 -11.50 12.75
CA SER A 153 9.94 -12.12 13.72
C SER A 153 11.29 -12.46 13.11
N ALA A 154 11.33 -12.94 11.86
CA ALA A 154 12.58 -13.21 11.14
C ALA A 154 13.38 -11.92 10.93
N ARG A 155 12.75 -10.83 10.47
CA ARG A 155 13.42 -9.53 10.29
C ARG A 155 14.06 -9.02 11.58
N LEU A 156 13.35 -9.12 12.71
CA LEU A 156 13.87 -8.75 14.04
C LEU A 156 14.99 -9.69 14.53
N ALA A 157 14.99 -10.94 14.08
CA ALA A 157 15.94 -11.95 14.54
C ALA A 157 17.29 -11.89 13.82
N VAL A 158 17.29 -11.69 12.50
CA VAL A 158 18.49 -11.80 11.64
C VAL A 158 18.77 -10.58 10.77
N GLY A 159 17.88 -9.58 10.74
CA GLY A 159 17.99 -8.38 9.93
C GLY A 159 17.69 -8.62 8.44
N ALA A 160 17.89 -7.56 7.64
CA ALA A 160 17.64 -7.55 6.20
C ALA A 160 18.34 -8.63 5.36
N PRO A 161 19.63 -8.99 5.58
CA PRO A 161 20.38 -9.81 4.62
C PRO A 161 19.82 -11.22 4.38
N LEU A 162 19.10 -11.79 5.34
CA LEU A 162 18.41 -13.08 5.18
C LEU A 162 16.92 -12.93 4.82
N CYS A 163 16.36 -11.72 4.92
CA CYS A 163 14.94 -11.41 4.66
C CYS A 163 14.72 -10.72 3.30
N GLU A 164 15.75 -10.10 2.71
CA GLU A 164 15.67 -9.41 1.42
C GLU A 164 16.22 -10.24 0.27
N PHE A 165 15.57 -10.12 -0.90
CA PHE A 165 16.06 -10.62 -2.18
C PHE A 165 17.28 -9.80 -2.62
N ALA A 166 18.44 -10.04 -2.02
CA ALA A 166 19.68 -9.40 -2.41
C ALA A 166 20.37 -10.22 -3.52
N ILE A 167 20.33 -9.70 -4.76
CA ILE A 167 21.30 -10.07 -5.78
C ILE A 167 22.63 -9.41 -5.38
N PHE A 168 23.49 -10.15 -4.66
CA PHE A 168 24.90 -9.76 -4.59
C PHE A 168 25.55 -10.06 -5.94
N THR A 169 25.57 -9.09 -6.86
CA THR A 169 26.49 -9.13 -8.00
C THR A 169 27.89 -8.77 -7.51
N CYS A 170 28.73 -9.77 -7.23
CA CYS A 170 30.16 -9.57 -7.20
C CYS A 170 30.65 -9.33 -8.64
N LYS A 171 31.18 -8.15 -8.91
CA LYS A 171 31.52 -7.64 -10.26
C LYS A 171 32.69 -8.36 -10.96
N LYS A 172 33.21 -9.48 -10.46
CA LYS A 172 34.48 -10.05 -10.96
C LYS A 172 34.45 -11.47 -11.49
N GLU A 173 33.44 -12.29 -11.22
CA GLU A 173 33.37 -13.65 -11.77
C GLU A 173 31.94 -13.97 -12.21
N LYS A 174 31.75 -14.21 -13.51
CA LYS A 174 30.47 -14.59 -14.14
C LYS A 174 30.02 -15.99 -13.70
N ILE A 175 29.70 -16.16 -12.43
CA ILE A 175 28.99 -17.33 -11.91
C ILE A 175 27.63 -16.84 -11.43
N GLN A 176 26.62 -16.90 -12.30
CA GLN A 176 25.23 -16.86 -11.89
C GLN A 176 24.90 -18.19 -11.21
N LEU A 177 24.97 -18.22 -9.88
CA LEU A 177 24.40 -19.30 -9.09
C LEU A 177 22.98 -18.87 -8.67
N ASN A 178 21.96 -19.60 -9.14
CA ASN A 178 20.55 -19.51 -8.75
C ASN A 178 20.32 -19.89 -7.27
N ILE A 179 21.06 -19.30 -6.32
CA ILE A 179 21.05 -19.69 -4.90
C ILE A 179 20.11 -18.79 -4.06
N SER A 180 19.85 -17.53 -4.46
CA SER A 180 19.17 -16.55 -3.60
C SER A 180 17.62 -16.60 -3.58
N VAL A 181 16.97 -17.52 -4.30
CA VAL A 181 15.49 -17.56 -4.40
C VAL A 181 14.82 -18.35 -3.25
N GLY A 182 15.60 -18.97 -2.33
CA GLY A 182 15.06 -19.92 -1.34
C GLY A 182 15.41 -19.71 0.15
N TYR A 183 16.40 -18.87 0.49
CA TYR A 183 16.97 -18.80 1.86
C TYR A 183 15.98 -18.25 2.91
N ASP A 184 15.29 -17.15 2.60
CA ASP A 184 14.29 -16.53 3.47
C ASP A 184 13.09 -17.48 3.74
N LYS A 185 12.57 -18.11 2.68
CA LYS A 185 11.45 -19.03 2.76
C LYS A 185 11.74 -20.24 3.65
N GLU A 186 12.95 -20.81 3.56
CA GLU A 186 13.34 -21.95 4.36
C GLU A 186 13.51 -21.59 5.84
N TYR A 187 14.17 -20.47 6.15
CA TYR A 187 14.31 -19.97 7.53
C TYR A 187 12.95 -19.72 8.20
N ARG A 188 12.05 -19.02 7.50
CA ARG A 188 10.68 -18.77 7.96
C ARG A 188 9.86 -20.04 8.13
N ALA A 189 10.00 -21.00 7.21
CA ALA A 189 9.32 -22.28 7.32
C ALA A 189 9.78 -23.06 8.57
N ILE A 190 11.07 -23.00 8.91
CA ILE A 190 11.60 -23.56 10.16
C ILE A 190 11.02 -22.84 11.37
N CYS A 191 11.00 -21.50 11.36
CA CYS A 191 10.38 -20.71 12.42
C CYS A 191 8.92 -21.16 12.63
N ASN A 192 8.11 -21.18 11.57
CA ASN A 192 6.71 -21.61 11.63
C ASN A 192 6.52 -23.05 12.14
N ARG A 193 7.42 -23.98 11.77
CA ARG A 193 7.36 -25.36 12.27
C ARG A 193 7.78 -25.50 13.73
N SER A 194 8.63 -24.61 14.26
CA SER A 194 9.17 -24.70 15.62
C SER A 194 8.10 -24.84 16.71
N GLY A 195 6.97 -24.11 16.57
CA GLY A 195 5.77 -24.23 17.39
C GLY A 195 5.26 -25.67 17.51
N THR A 196 5.08 -26.32 16.36
CA THR A 196 4.56 -27.69 16.29
C THR A 196 5.60 -28.73 16.73
N SER A 197 6.86 -28.55 16.32
CA SER A 197 7.94 -29.50 16.58
C SER A 197 8.27 -29.57 18.07
N LEU A 198 8.40 -28.44 18.78
CA LEU A 198 8.68 -28.45 20.22
C LEU A 198 7.50 -28.99 21.05
N MET A 199 6.27 -28.69 20.66
CA MET A 199 5.09 -29.21 21.35
C MET A 199 4.92 -30.73 21.19
N LYS A 200 5.41 -31.34 20.09
CA LYS A 200 5.50 -32.81 19.96
C LYS A 200 6.43 -33.44 21.00
N GLY A 201 7.40 -32.69 21.54
CA GLY A 201 8.29 -33.13 22.61
C GLY A 201 7.53 -33.67 23.83
N ARG A 202 6.31 -33.17 24.09
CA ARG A 202 5.42 -33.68 25.15
C ARG A 202 5.14 -35.18 25.04
N MET A 203 5.11 -35.72 23.81
CA MET A 203 4.88 -37.15 23.57
C MET A 203 6.02 -38.02 24.12
N LEU A 204 7.23 -37.46 24.27
CA LEU A 204 8.37 -38.19 24.84
C LEU A 204 8.12 -38.60 26.29
N ARG A 205 7.18 -37.97 27.00
CA ARG A 205 6.78 -38.38 28.36
C ARG A 205 6.18 -39.79 28.41
N PHE A 206 5.60 -40.27 27.31
CA PHE A 206 5.05 -41.63 27.21
C PHE A 206 6.11 -42.69 26.91
N PHE A 207 7.37 -42.28 26.64
CA PHE A 207 8.47 -43.20 26.39
C PHE A 207 9.36 -43.33 27.65
N PRO A 208 9.83 -44.56 27.97
CA PRO A 208 10.87 -44.77 28.97
C PRO A 208 12.12 -43.94 28.69
N ARG A 209 12.83 -43.49 29.75
CA ARG A 209 14.00 -42.58 29.65
C ARG A 209 15.04 -43.01 28.60
N PHE A 210 15.32 -44.30 28.47
CA PHE A 210 16.31 -44.83 27.52
C PHE A 210 15.83 -44.81 26.06
N LEU A 211 14.52 -44.79 25.80
CA LEU A 211 13.95 -44.68 24.44
C LEU A 211 13.74 -43.24 23.99
N LYS A 212 13.69 -42.28 24.92
CA LYS A 212 13.44 -40.86 24.61
C LYS A 212 14.40 -40.27 23.55
N PRO A 213 15.72 -40.54 23.57
CA PRO A 213 16.62 -40.01 22.54
C PRO A 213 16.28 -40.53 21.14
N LEU A 214 15.90 -41.81 21.01
CA LEU A 214 15.51 -42.42 19.74
C LEU A 214 14.13 -41.90 19.29
N ALA A 215 13.16 -41.87 20.20
CA ALA A 215 11.82 -41.34 19.93
C ALA A 215 11.86 -39.84 19.55
N SER A 216 12.74 -39.05 20.15
CA SER A 216 12.94 -37.64 19.81
C SER A 216 13.36 -37.47 18.35
N ARG A 217 14.34 -38.27 17.90
CA ARG A 217 14.84 -38.26 16.51
C ARG A 217 13.79 -38.70 15.50
N LEU A 218 12.98 -39.71 15.82
CA LEU A 218 11.99 -40.28 14.90
C LEU A 218 10.69 -39.47 14.79
N PHE A 219 10.21 -38.89 15.91
CA PHE A 219 8.84 -38.37 15.98
C PHE A 219 8.73 -36.84 16.19
N VAL A 220 9.80 -36.17 16.64
CA VAL A 220 9.73 -34.76 17.06
C VAL A 220 10.27 -33.81 15.98
N GLY A 221 11.31 -34.19 15.23
CA GLY A 221 11.82 -33.44 14.07
C GLY A 221 12.65 -32.18 14.36
N VAL A 222 12.72 -31.75 15.63
CA VAL A 222 13.44 -30.53 16.09
C VAL A 222 14.92 -30.53 15.66
N GLN A 223 15.59 -31.67 15.75
CA GLN A 223 17.02 -31.78 15.42
C GLN A 223 17.31 -31.53 13.93
N ALA A 224 16.40 -31.90 13.03
CA ALA A 224 16.55 -31.65 11.59
C ALA A 224 16.36 -30.16 11.27
N ASP A 225 15.37 -29.54 11.92
CA ASP A 225 15.12 -28.10 11.83
C ASP A 225 16.34 -27.29 12.33
N ILE A 226 16.90 -27.64 13.50
CA ILE A 226 18.09 -26.96 14.06
C ILE A 226 19.29 -27.07 13.14
N LYS A 227 19.57 -28.26 12.58
CA LYS A 227 20.69 -28.44 11.62
C LYS A 227 20.51 -27.57 10.39
N THR A 228 19.28 -27.42 9.92
CA THR A 228 18.98 -26.55 8.77
C THR A 228 19.14 -25.09 9.13
N MET A 229 18.60 -24.65 10.28
CA MET A 229 18.78 -23.29 10.79
C MET A 229 20.26 -22.95 11.00
N SER A 230 21.06 -23.88 11.53
CA SER A 230 22.50 -23.74 11.67
C SER A 230 23.19 -23.49 10.33
N ARG A 231 22.85 -24.26 9.28
CA ARG A 231 23.40 -24.04 7.94
C ARG A 231 23.03 -22.68 7.36
N LEU A 232 21.80 -22.22 7.60
CA LEU A 232 21.32 -20.93 7.11
C LEU A 232 21.98 -19.75 7.84
N LEU A 233 22.20 -19.88 9.15
CA LEU A 233 22.80 -18.82 9.97
C LEU A 233 24.33 -18.78 9.91
N GLN A 234 24.97 -19.90 9.57
CA GLN A 234 26.43 -20.04 9.60
C GLN A 234 27.17 -18.93 8.85
N PRO A 235 26.84 -18.59 7.58
CA PRO A 235 27.54 -17.52 6.87
C PRO A 235 27.44 -16.17 7.57
N LEU A 236 26.27 -15.87 8.16
CA LEU A 236 26.03 -14.61 8.87
C LEU A 236 26.78 -14.56 10.21
N ILE A 237 26.87 -15.69 10.91
CA ILE A 237 27.64 -15.83 12.14
C ILE A 237 29.13 -15.65 11.86
N GLU A 238 29.66 -16.37 10.88
CA GLU A 238 31.07 -16.30 10.47
C GLU A 238 31.45 -14.87 10.06
N GLN A 239 30.63 -14.23 9.22
CA GLN A 239 30.82 -12.83 8.81
C GLN A 239 30.88 -11.88 10.02
N ARG A 240 29.98 -12.03 11.00
CA ARG A 240 29.93 -11.14 12.17
C ARG A 240 31.13 -11.34 13.09
N LEU A 241 31.55 -12.60 13.29
CA LEU A 241 32.74 -12.92 14.08
C LEU A 241 34.03 -12.45 13.41
N GLU A 242 34.13 -12.54 12.08
CA GLU A 242 35.25 -11.98 11.32
C GLU A 242 35.30 -10.46 11.43
N GLN A 243 34.15 -9.78 11.29
CA GLN A 243 34.14 -8.33 11.44
C GLN A 243 34.48 -7.87 12.87
N GLU A 244 34.08 -8.64 13.89
CA GLU A 244 34.48 -8.42 15.29
C GLU A 244 35.99 -8.61 15.49
N SER A 245 36.62 -9.58 14.82
CA SER A 245 38.07 -9.80 14.93
C SER A 245 38.88 -8.67 14.29
N ILE A 246 38.37 -8.10 13.19
CA ILE A 246 39.03 -7.00 12.46
C ILE A 246 38.84 -5.65 13.17
N HIS A 247 37.61 -5.32 13.58
CA HIS A 247 37.24 -3.97 14.04
C HIS A 247 37.05 -3.86 15.56
N GLY A 248 37.15 -4.97 16.28
CA GLY A 248 36.85 -5.06 17.70
C GLY A 248 35.35 -5.16 18.01
N THR A 249 35.04 -5.39 19.29
CA THR A 249 33.68 -5.66 19.79
C THR A 249 32.75 -4.44 19.81
N GLN A 250 33.32 -3.23 19.86
CA GLN A 250 32.60 -1.95 19.99
C GLN A 250 32.66 -1.12 18.72
N ARG A 251 32.05 -1.62 17.65
CA ARG A 251 31.90 -0.89 16.38
C ARG A 251 30.52 -0.22 16.27
N PRO A 252 30.44 1.02 15.74
CA PRO A 252 29.18 1.77 15.63
C PRO A 252 28.21 1.22 14.57
N ASP A 253 28.67 0.42 13.63
CA ASP A 253 27.93 -0.15 12.49
C ASP A 253 27.47 -1.60 12.72
N LYS A 254 27.41 -2.03 13.98
CA LYS A 254 26.96 -3.39 14.33
C LYS A 254 25.46 -3.57 14.07
N PRO A 255 25.02 -4.67 13.43
CA PRO A 255 23.59 -4.91 13.21
C PRO A 255 22.82 -4.98 14.53
N ASN A 256 21.73 -4.22 14.62
CA ASN A 256 20.87 -4.18 15.81
C ASN A 256 19.77 -5.24 15.75
N ASP A 257 20.14 -6.50 15.90
CA ASP A 257 19.23 -7.65 15.82
C ASP A 257 19.52 -8.72 16.88
N LEU A 258 18.61 -9.69 17.00
CA LEU A 258 18.72 -10.76 18.01
C LEU A 258 19.99 -11.58 17.84
N LEU A 259 20.36 -11.94 16.61
CA LEU A 259 21.55 -12.75 16.34
C LEU A 259 22.82 -12.05 16.85
N THR A 260 22.94 -10.74 16.67
CA THR A 260 24.07 -9.96 17.22
C THR A 260 24.07 -10.01 18.74
N TRP A 261 22.93 -9.75 19.38
CA TRP A 261 22.87 -9.73 20.85
C TRP A 261 23.14 -11.11 21.46
N MET A 262 22.78 -12.18 20.75
CA MET A 262 23.09 -13.55 21.13
C MET A 262 24.60 -13.83 21.08
N LEU A 263 25.28 -13.42 19.99
CA LEU A 263 26.73 -13.56 19.86
C LEU A 263 27.48 -12.75 20.92
N ASP A 264 27.00 -11.54 21.22
CA ASP A 264 27.59 -10.64 22.21
C ASP A 264 27.51 -11.20 23.62
N GLU A 265 26.34 -11.70 24.01
CA GLU A 265 26.15 -12.28 25.33
C GLU A 265 26.94 -13.58 25.50
N ALA A 266 27.01 -14.41 24.44
CA ALA A 266 27.85 -15.60 24.44
C ALA A 266 29.34 -15.24 24.60
N GLY A 267 29.83 -14.23 23.86
CA GLY A 267 31.19 -13.73 23.97
C GLY A 267 31.50 -13.16 25.36
N ARG A 268 30.58 -12.37 25.93
CA ARG A 268 30.70 -11.79 27.28
C ARG A 268 30.80 -12.85 28.37
N LEU A 269 30.10 -13.98 28.20
CA LEU A 269 30.11 -15.10 29.14
C LEU A 269 31.26 -16.09 28.90
N GLY A 270 32.08 -15.89 27.87
CA GLY A 270 33.16 -16.81 27.50
C GLY A 270 32.65 -18.16 26.97
N LEU A 271 31.45 -18.19 26.38
CA LEU A 271 30.82 -19.38 25.85
C LEU A 271 31.21 -19.61 24.38
N GLU A 272 31.07 -20.85 23.93
CA GLU A 272 31.27 -21.19 22.52
C GLU A 272 30.23 -20.48 21.62
N ARG A 273 30.71 -19.88 20.54
CA ARG A 273 29.89 -19.15 19.55
C ARG A 273 29.72 -19.95 18.26
N THR A 274 29.49 -21.27 18.39
CA THR A 274 29.34 -22.15 17.22
C THR A 274 27.99 -21.93 16.53
N PRO A 275 27.90 -22.10 15.20
CA PRO A 275 26.63 -21.94 14.47
C PRO A 275 25.50 -22.82 15.02
N LEU A 276 25.82 -24.03 15.49
CA LEU A 276 24.84 -24.98 16.01
C LEU A 276 24.27 -24.56 17.38
N ASP A 277 25.09 -24.07 18.31
CA ASP A 277 24.61 -23.58 19.61
C ASP A 277 23.71 -22.35 19.44
N ILE A 278 24.18 -21.37 18.65
CA ILE A 278 23.41 -20.15 18.37
C ILE A 278 22.10 -20.48 17.67
N ALA A 279 22.11 -21.35 16.65
CA ALA A 279 20.89 -21.78 15.96
C ALA A 279 19.91 -22.51 16.88
N THR A 280 20.39 -23.35 17.79
CA THR A 280 19.54 -24.06 18.77
C THR A 280 18.79 -23.06 19.66
N ARG A 281 19.48 -22.01 20.12
CA ARG A 281 18.90 -20.97 20.97
C ARG A 281 17.97 -20.05 20.20
N MET A 282 18.32 -19.70 18.97
CA MET A 282 17.44 -18.96 18.06
C MET A 282 16.17 -19.74 17.73
N TYR A 283 16.25 -21.06 17.57
CA TYR A 283 15.07 -21.91 17.36
C TYR A 283 14.12 -21.89 18.56
N PHE A 284 14.65 -21.88 19.79
CA PHE A 284 13.83 -21.70 21.00
C PHE A 284 13.17 -20.31 21.04
N ILE A 285 13.90 -19.25 20.68
CA ILE A 285 13.33 -17.90 20.64
C ILE A 285 12.29 -17.79 19.52
N ALA A 286 12.48 -18.42 18.36
CA ALA A 286 11.49 -18.48 17.29
C ALA A 286 10.19 -19.13 17.79
N PHE A 287 10.29 -20.24 18.53
CA PHE A 287 9.15 -20.86 19.21
C PHE A 287 8.46 -19.91 20.19
N ALA A 288 9.24 -19.19 21.02
CA ALA A 288 8.69 -18.24 21.99
C ALA A 288 8.12 -16.97 21.34
N SER A 289 8.56 -16.61 20.12
CA SER A 289 8.23 -15.35 19.43
C SER A 289 7.02 -15.44 18.52
N LEU A 290 6.57 -16.64 18.16
CA LEU A 290 5.37 -16.87 17.32
C LEU A 290 4.04 -16.66 18.06
N ASP A 291 4.11 -15.95 19.18
CA ASP A 291 3.04 -15.63 20.12
C ASP A 291 2.30 -16.86 20.68
N ILE A 292 1.57 -16.61 21.77
CA ILE A 292 0.65 -17.54 22.44
C ILE A 292 -0.49 -18.01 21.49
N SER A 293 -0.50 -17.52 20.24
CA SER A 293 -1.54 -17.69 19.24
C SER A 293 -1.31 -18.83 18.24
N MET A 294 -0.19 -19.56 18.21
CA MET A 294 0.11 -20.43 17.05
C MET A 294 0.68 -21.81 17.36
N VAL A 295 -0.12 -22.72 17.91
CA VAL A 295 0.11 -24.17 17.76
C VAL A 295 -0.78 -24.70 16.64
N ARG A 296 -0.31 -24.63 15.39
CA ARG A 296 -1.08 -25.07 14.22
C ARG A 296 -1.38 -26.58 14.23
N HIS A 297 -0.56 -27.42 14.86
CA HIS A 297 -0.79 -28.87 14.89
C HIS A 297 -0.07 -29.54 16.06
N VAL A 298 -0.74 -29.79 17.18
CA VAL A 298 -0.42 -30.91 18.06
C VAL A 298 -1.72 -31.56 18.54
N LEU A 299 -1.88 -32.83 18.14
CA LEU A 299 -2.91 -33.82 18.52
C LEU A 299 -4.24 -33.81 17.76
N GLN A 300 -4.20 -34.36 16.54
CA GLN A 300 -5.33 -35.12 15.97
C GLN A 300 -5.78 -36.33 16.84
N LEU A 301 -5.13 -36.61 17.97
CA LEU A 301 -5.46 -37.72 18.89
C LEU A 301 -6.24 -37.28 20.14
N CYS A 302 -6.33 -35.98 20.42
CA CYS A 302 -7.21 -35.43 21.45
C CYS A 302 -8.19 -34.47 20.78
N LYS A 303 -9.26 -35.05 20.20
CA LYS A 303 -10.44 -34.31 19.74
C LYS A 303 -11.04 -33.29 20.72
N PRO A 304 -10.78 -33.29 22.03
CA PRO A 304 -11.46 -32.36 22.93
C PRO A 304 -10.54 -31.25 23.52
N CYS A 305 -9.22 -31.31 23.29
CA CYS A 305 -8.32 -30.15 23.49
C CYS A 305 -8.42 -29.09 22.35
N ILE A 306 -9.44 -29.21 21.50
CA ILE A 306 -9.68 -28.37 20.31
C ILE A 306 -9.96 -26.89 20.67
N LEU A 307 -10.18 -26.57 21.95
CA LEU A 307 -10.74 -25.28 22.39
C LEU A 307 -9.74 -24.13 22.58
N ILE A 308 -8.42 -24.34 22.51
CA ILE A 308 -7.44 -23.23 22.59
C ILE A 308 -6.99 -22.82 21.19
N ARG A 309 -7.93 -22.42 20.33
CA ARG A 309 -7.67 -21.93 18.96
C ARG A 309 -7.95 -20.45 18.80
N GLN A 310 -7.44 -19.64 19.71
CA GLN A 310 -7.69 -18.21 19.64
C GLN A 310 -6.41 -17.44 19.38
N LYS A 311 -6.34 -16.88 18.17
CA LYS A 311 -5.32 -15.91 17.80
C LYS A 311 -5.86 -14.55 18.17
N ILE A 312 -5.22 -13.89 19.13
CA ILE A 312 -5.70 -12.60 19.66
C ILE A 312 -5.95 -11.57 18.54
N PHE A 313 -5.13 -11.59 17.49
CA PHE A 313 -5.31 -10.75 16.31
C PHE A 313 -6.56 -11.10 15.49
N VAL A 314 -6.85 -12.40 15.31
CA VAL A 314 -8.05 -12.86 14.59
C VAL A 314 -9.30 -12.57 15.42
N LEU A 315 -9.24 -12.76 16.75
CA LEU A 315 -10.33 -12.38 17.65
C LEU A 315 -10.62 -10.87 17.57
N ALA A 316 -9.57 -10.04 17.50
CA ALA A 316 -9.74 -8.61 17.35
C ALA A 316 -10.52 -8.26 16.08
N LEU A 317 -10.15 -8.85 14.94
CA LEU A 317 -10.87 -8.67 13.68
C LEU A 317 -12.30 -9.20 13.78
N GLN A 318 -12.53 -10.33 14.45
CA GLN A 318 -13.87 -10.87 14.64
C GLN A 318 -14.76 -9.97 15.49
N GLU A 319 -14.26 -9.44 16.61
CA GLU A 319 -15.04 -8.56 17.49
C GLU A 319 -15.35 -7.22 16.84
N ILE A 320 -14.40 -6.65 16.10
CA ILE A 320 -14.64 -5.44 15.32
C ILE A 320 -15.66 -5.73 14.20
N ALA A 321 -15.57 -6.87 13.52
CA ALA A 321 -16.52 -7.22 12.47
C ALA A 321 -17.94 -7.50 13.00
N LYS A 322 -18.07 -7.97 14.25
CA LYS A 322 -19.37 -8.21 14.91
C LYS A 322 -20.04 -6.92 15.37
N ARG A 323 -19.27 -5.95 15.85
CA ARG A 323 -19.75 -4.69 16.44
C ARG A 323 -18.98 -3.48 15.88
N PRO A 324 -19.02 -3.27 14.55
CA PRO A 324 -18.23 -2.22 13.90
C PRO A 324 -18.66 -0.82 14.32
N ASP A 325 -19.95 -0.63 14.61
CA ASP A 325 -20.55 0.59 15.12
C ASP A 325 -19.99 1.03 16.48
N VAL A 326 -19.56 0.07 17.31
CA VAL A 326 -19.02 0.35 18.64
C VAL A 326 -17.51 0.55 18.62
N TYR A 327 -16.78 -0.32 17.90
CA TYR A 327 -15.32 -0.40 18.04
C TYR A 327 -14.53 0.19 16.87
N LEU A 328 -15.05 0.18 15.65
CA LEU A 328 -14.23 0.50 14.47
C LEU A 328 -13.81 1.96 14.43
N GLU A 329 -14.77 2.88 14.47
CA GLU A 329 -14.49 4.32 14.38
C GLU A 329 -13.72 4.85 15.59
N PRO A 330 -14.05 4.50 16.85
CA PRO A 330 -13.25 4.98 17.99
C PRO A 330 -11.80 4.50 18.00
N LEU A 331 -11.53 3.31 17.47
CA LEU A 331 -10.16 2.78 17.30
C LEU A 331 -9.45 3.48 16.12
N ARG A 332 -10.14 3.71 14.99
CA ARG A 332 -9.59 4.49 13.86
C ARG A 332 -9.23 5.91 14.28
N ASP A 333 -10.13 6.60 14.97
CA ASP A 333 -9.92 7.97 15.44
C ASP A 333 -8.68 8.06 16.33
N GLU A 334 -8.50 7.11 17.25
CA GLU A 334 -7.30 7.05 18.08
C GLU A 334 -6.05 6.93 17.21
N VAL A 335 -6.03 5.96 16.30
CA VAL A 335 -4.87 5.71 15.45
C VAL A 335 -4.57 6.90 14.54
N HIS A 336 -5.58 7.50 13.92
CA HIS A 336 -5.41 8.70 13.09
C HIS A 336 -4.86 9.87 13.89
N ASN A 337 -5.35 10.11 15.11
CA ASN A 337 -4.88 11.22 15.93
C ASN A 337 -3.40 11.06 16.32
N VAL A 338 -3.00 9.88 16.81
CA VAL A 338 -1.61 9.66 17.24
C VAL A 338 -0.63 9.60 16.05
N VAL A 339 -1.03 8.97 14.93
CA VAL A 339 -0.19 8.88 13.73
C VAL A 339 -0.10 10.24 13.01
N ARG A 340 -1.14 11.07 13.05
CA ARG A 340 -1.10 12.44 12.47
C ARG A 340 -0.12 13.34 13.22
N GLU A 341 0.00 13.18 14.53
CA GLU A 341 0.87 14.01 15.37
C GLU A 341 2.35 13.61 15.27
N GLU A 342 2.65 12.31 15.31
CA GLU A 342 4.02 11.79 15.45
C GLU A 342 4.49 10.90 14.29
N GLY A 343 3.63 10.58 13.33
CA GLY A 343 3.88 9.55 12.32
C GLY A 343 3.76 8.13 12.87
N TRP A 344 4.09 7.13 12.05
CA TRP A 344 4.24 5.74 12.51
C TRP A 344 5.53 5.62 13.32
N THR A 345 5.48 6.05 14.57
CA THR A 345 6.58 5.96 15.52
C THR A 345 6.16 5.17 16.75
N LYS A 346 7.14 4.73 17.53
CA LYS A 346 6.87 4.12 18.83
C LYS A 346 6.05 5.03 19.75
N GLY A 347 6.32 6.34 19.74
CA GLY A 347 5.58 7.31 20.55
C GLY A 347 4.08 7.25 20.22
N ALA A 348 3.74 7.27 18.93
CA ALA A 348 2.38 7.11 18.45
C ALA A 348 1.74 5.78 18.90
N VAL A 349 2.41 4.65 18.67
CA VAL A 349 1.86 3.33 19.04
C VAL A 349 1.72 3.17 20.57
N SER A 350 2.58 3.80 21.35
CA SER A 350 2.48 3.81 22.82
C SER A 350 1.27 4.59 23.33
N ARG A 351 0.76 5.57 22.56
CA ARG A 351 -0.40 6.38 22.90
C ARG A 351 -1.75 5.82 22.39
N MET A 352 -1.74 4.64 21.77
CA MET A 352 -2.98 3.96 21.37
C MET A 352 -3.61 3.23 22.58
N TYR A 353 -4.24 3.98 23.47
CA TYR A 353 -4.76 3.50 24.76
C TYR A 353 -6.04 2.65 24.62
N LYS A 354 -6.95 3.02 23.71
CA LYS A 354 -8.12 2.22 23.35
C LYS A 354 -7.72 0.89 22.75
N MET A 355 -6.68 0.85 21.91
CA MET A 355 -6.13 -0.43 21.42
C MET A 355 -5.53 -1.28 22.54
N ASP A 356 -4.84 -0.66 23.51
CA ASP A 356 -4.35 -1.37 24.69
C ASP A 356 -5.50 -2.00 25.48
N SER A 357 -6.56 -1.22 25.75
CA SER A 357 -7.77 -1.72 26.41
C SER A 357 -8.43 -2.84 25.61
N PHE A 358 -8.57 -2.66 24.29
CA PHE A 358 -9.25 -3.62 23.42
C PHE A 358 -8.55 -4.97 23.42
N PHE A 359 -7.23 -4.99 23.24
CA PHE A 359 -6.45 -6.24 23.32
C PHE A 359 -6.41 -6.84 24.71
N ARG A 360 -6.39 -6.01 25.75
CA ARG A 360 -6.43 -6.46 27.14
C ARG A 360 -7.77 -7.14 27.46
N GLU A 361 -8.88 -6.58 27.01
CA GLU A 361 -10.19 -7.21 27.16
C GLU A 361 -10.28 -8.51 26.35
N LEU A 362 -9.72 -8.56 25.14
CA LEU A 362 -9.71 -9.80 24.35
C LEU A 362 -8.98 -10.94 25.07
N GLN A 363 -7.86 -10.62 25.72
CA GLN A 363 -7.12 -11.58 26.53
C GLN A 363 -7.88 -12.04 27.77
N ARG A 364 -8.67 -11.16 28.39
CA ARG A 364 -9.50 -11.46 29.56
C ARG A 364 -10.71 -12.31 29.17
N CYS A 365 -11.58 -11.75 28.33
CA CYS A 365 -12.92 -12.23 28.03
C CYS A 365 -12.94 -13.54 27.23
N TYR A 366 -11.88 -13.81 26.46
CA TYR A 366 -11.78 -15.04 25.68
C TYR A 366 -10.78 -16.04 26.27
N ASP A 367 -10.24 -15.77 27.45
CA ASP A 367 -9.33 -16.67 28.16
C ASP A 367 -8.18 -17.19 27.30
N VAL A 368 -7.47 -16.26 26.65
CA VAL A 368 -6.30 -16.58 25.82
C VAL A 368 -5.32 -17.49 26.58
N VAL A 369 -5.29 -17.38 27.92
CA VAL A 369 -4.67 -18.39 28.78
C VAL A 369 -5.46 -18.63 30.06
N LEU A 370 -5.96 -19.86 30.23
CA LEU A 370 -6.69 -20.32 31.41
C LEU A 370 -5.83 -20.49 32.67
N LEU A 371 -4.64 -21.09 32.53
CA LEU A 371 -3.75 -21.44 33.64
C LEU A 371 -2.34 -20.88 33.41
N HIS A 372 -1.95 -19.89 34.21
CA HIS A 372 -0.68 -19.19 34.12
C HIS A 372 0.30 -19.52 35.24
N LEU A 373 1.48 -18.89 35.21
CA LEU A 373 2.48 -18.93 36.28
C LEU A 373 2.86 -20.34 36.72
N ARG A 374 3.00 -21.26 35.77
CA ARG A 374 3.35 -22.66 36.05
C ARG A 374 4.76 -22.74 36.66
N ARG A 375 4.89 -23.48 37.75
CA ARG A 375 6.15 -23.72 38.48
C ARG A 375 6.27 -25.19 38.84
N LYS A 376 7.51 -25.67 38.85
CA LYS A 376 7.89 -26.93 39.48
C LYS A 376 8.21 -26.63 40.94
N VAL A 377 7.58 -27.36 41.85
CA VAL A 377 7.85 -27.28 43.28
C VAL A 377 9.09 -28.12 43.57
N GLN A 378 10.19 -27.46 43.93
CA GLN A 378 11.51 -28.07 44.17
C GLN A 378 11.66 -28.55 45.61
N LYS A 379 11.16 -27.72 46.55
CA LYS A 379 11.08 -27.98 47.98
C LYS A 379 9.64 -27.76 48.41
N ASP A 380 9.22 -28.42 49.49
CA ASP A 380 7.88 -28.24 50.05
C ASP A 380 7.58 -26.75 50.26
N PHE A 381 6.43 -26.32 49.76
CA PHE A 381 6.03 -24.92 49.70
C PHE A 381 4.73 -24.73 50.48
N VAL A 382 4.69 -23.69 51.32
CA VAL A 382 3.52 -23.36 52.12
C VAL A 382 3.08 -21.95 51.76
N PHE A 383 1.83 -21.80 51.36
CA PHE A 383 1.19 -20.51 51.12
C PHE A 383 1.00 -19.73 52.42
N SER A 384 0.77 -18.41 52.32
CA SER A 384 0.52 -17.55 53.48
C SER A 384 -0.71 -17.97 54.31
N ASP A 385 -1.67 -18.67 53.68
CA ASP A 385 -2.86 -19.23 54.31
C ASP A 385 -2.62 -20.59 55.01
N GLY A 386 -1.38 -21.10 54.98
CA GLY A 386 -1.00 -22.39 55.53
C GLY A 386 -1.21 -23.58 54.60
N THR A 387 -1.66 -23.37 53.35
CA THR A 387 -1.84 -24.44 52.38
C THR A 387 -0.49 -25.04 51.97
N TYR A 388 -0.34 -26.34 52.16
CA TYR A 388 0.88 -27.08 51.88
C TYR A 388 0.89 -27.69 50.47
N VAL A 389 2.01 -27.54 49.76
CA VAL A 389 2.27 -28.10 48.43
C VAL A 389 3.59 -28.87 48.44
N PRO A 390 3.58 -30.19 48.18
CA PRO A 390 4.79 -31.01 48.27
C PRO A 390 5.73 -30.84 47.08
N ALA A 391 7.03 -31.02 47.35
CA ALA A 391 8.08 -31.14 46.36
C ALA A 391 7.73 -32.17 45.26
N GLY A 392 8.14 -31.87 44.03
CA GLY A 392 7.82 -32.66 42.83
C GLY A 392 6.51 -32.28 42.14
N SER A 393 5.60 -31.59 42.83
CA SER A 393 4.33 -31.13 42.25
C SER A 393 4.52 -30.05 41.19
N THR A 394 3.57 -29.92 40.27
CA THR A 394 3.46 -28.73 39.41
C THR A 394 2.36 -27.84 39.98
N ILE A 395 2.65 -26.55 40.16
CA ILE A 395 1.68 -25.55 40.61
C ILE A 395 1.46 -24.49 39.54
N CYS A 396 0.25 -23.95 39.43
CA CYS A 396 -0.12 -22.88 38.51
C CYS A 396 -1.22 -21.99 39.09
N VAL A 397 -1.47 -20.85 38.45
CA VAL A 397 -2.50 -19.88 38.84
C VAL A 397 -3.72 -20.00 37.95
N ASN A 398 -4.91 -19.94 38.55
CA ASN A 398 -6.18 -19.81 37.86
C ASN A 398 -6.41 -18.37 37.37
N SER A 399 -6.00 -18.07 36.14
CA SER A 399 -6.26 -16.75 35.54
C SER A 399 -7.72 -16.57 35.17
N TYR A 400 -8.38 -17.63 34.68
CA TYR A 400 -9.81 -17.63 34.35
C TYR A 400 -10.64 -17.08 35.51
N GLY A 401 -10.41 -17.63 36.72
CA GLY A 401 -11.14 -17.23 37.90
C GLY A 401 -11.00 -15.75 38.26
N SER A 402 -9.80 -15.18 38.12
CA SER A 402 -9.61 -13.74 38.37
C SER A 402 -10.22 -12.88 37.27
N HIS A 403 -10.13 -13.31 36.01
CA HIS A 403 -10.69 -12.61 34.86
C HIS A 403 -12.22 -12.60 34.82
N HIS A 404 -12.85 -13.60 35.42
CA HIS A 404 -14.31 -13.78 35.47
C HIS A 404 -14.91 -13.55 36.87
N ASP A 405 -14.12 -12.99 37.80
CA ASP A 405 -14.63 -12.55 39.10
C ASP A 405 -15.44 -11.26 38.92
N GLU A 406 -16.76 -11.32 39.14
CA GLU A 406 -17.66 -10.16 39.03
C GLU A 406 -17.28 -9.02 39.98
N ALA A 407 -16.61 -9.33 41.11
CA ALA A 407 -16.13 -8.31 42.05
C ALA A 407 -14.94 -7.52 41.49
N LEU A 408 -14.18 -8.10 40.57
CA LEU A 408 -13.03 -7.46 39.90
C LEU A 408 -13.43 -6.85 38.55
N PHE A 409 -14.27 -7.57 37.80
CA PHE A 409 -14.73 -7.20 36.46
C PHE A 409 -16.25 -7.31 36.39
N PRO A 410 -17.00 -6.21 36.57
CA PRO A 410 -18.46 -6.24 36.48
C PRO A 410 -18.94 -6.75 35.13
N VAL A 411 -19.92 -7.67 35.14
CA VAL A 411 -20.46 -8.33 33.94
C VAL A 411 -19.33 -8.95 33.09
N PRO A 412 -18.55 -9.89 33.65
CA PRO A 412 -17.29 -10.36 33.08
C PRO A 412 -17.47 -11.14 31.77
N GLU A 413 -18.64 -11.74 31.56
CA GLU A 413 -18.98 -12.47 30.33
C GLU A 413 -19.26 -11.54 29.14
N THR A 414 -19.47 -10.24 29.38
CA THR A 414 -19.68 -9.27 28.31
C THR A 414 -18.36 -8.63 27.90
N PHE A 415 -18.01 -8.80 26.62
CA PHE A 415 -16.88 -8.13 26.01
C PHE A 415 -17.10 -6.62 25.93
N ASP A 416 -16.36 -5.87 26.73
CA ASP A 416 -16.26 -4.40 26.66
C ASP A 416 -14.82 -4.01 26.30
N GLY A 417 -14.59 -3.74 25.01
CA GLY A 417 -13.27 -3.39 24.50
C GLY A 417 -12.66 -2.13 25.11
N PHE A 418 -13.46 -1.26 25.74
CA PHE A 418 -12.99 -0.02 26.38
C PHE A 418 -13.03 -0.07 27.92
N ARG A 419 -13.24 -1.25 28.51
CA ARG A 419 -13.27 -1.49 29.96
C ARG A 419 -12.06 -0.92 30.72
N PHE A 420 -10.89 -0.88 30.09
CA PHE A 420 -9.64 -0.42 30.71
C PHE A 420 -9.24 1.01 30.30
N VAL A 421 -10.12 1.74 29.62
CA VAL A 421 -9.90 3.15 29.28
C VAL A 421 -10.31 4.03 30.46
N THR A 422 -9.39 4.87 30.93
CA THR A 422 -9.65 5.87 31.98
C THR A 422 -9.88 7.27 31.38
N GLU A 423 -10.52 8.19 32.11
CA GLU A 423 -10.65 9.58 31.64
C GLU A 423 -9.32 10.35 31.68
N ASP A 424 -8.44 10.00 32.62
CA ASP A 424 -7.09 10.56 32.68
C ASP A 424 -6.13 9.78 31.77
N SER A 425 -5.49 10.49 30.85
CA SER A 425 -4.44 9.96 29.96
C SER A 425 -3.18 9.46 30.69
N GLN A 426 -2.92 9.91 31.92
CA GLN A 426 -1.76 9.48 32.71
C GLN A 426 -1.99 8.16 33.46
N ASP A 427 -3.25 7.80 33.71
CA ASP A 427 -3.63 6.58 34.45
C ASP A 427 -4.00 5.39 33.54
N GLN A 428 -3.76 5.51 32.23
CA GLN A 428 -4.03 4.45 31.27
C GLN A 428 -3.17 3.22 31.58
N THR A 429 -3.80 2.05 31.59
CA THR A 429 -3.09 0.80 31.90
C THR A 429 -2.72 0.07 30.60
N PRO A 430 -1.43 0.00 30.22
CA PRO A 430 -1.02 -0.63 28.96
C PRO A 430 -1.36 -2.13 28.94
N MET A 431 -1.56 -2.70 27.75
CA MET A 431 -1.73 -4.15 27.55
C MET A 431 -0.57 -4.95 28.16
N THR A 432 0.62 -4.35 28.22
CA THR A 432 1.86 -4.98 28.71
C THR A 432 2.02 -5.00 30.22
N LYS A 433 1.12 -4.36 30.99
CA LYS A 433 1.24 -4.22 32.45
C LYS A 433 0.45 -5.33 33.16
N PRO A 434 1.13 -6.35 33.71
CA PRO A 434 0.47 -7.35 34.53
C PRO A 434 0.13 -6.79 35.92
N THR A 435 -1.00 -7.24 36.46
CA THR A 435 -1.39 -7.07 37.87
C THR A 435 -1.58 -8.44 38.52
N LEU A 436 -1.92 -8.48 39.80
CA LEU A 436 -2.20 -9.77 40.47
C LEU A 436 -3.45 -10.43 39.88
N GLU A 437 -4.45 -9.60 39.56
CA GLU A 437 -5.76 -9.93 39.01
C GLU A 437 -5.74 -10.14 37.50
N TYR A 438 -4.81 -9.49 36.80
CA TYR A 438 -4.64 -9.55 35.35
C TYR A 438 -3.22 -9.98 34.99
N ASN A 439 -3.01 -11.29 34.83
CA ASN A 439 -1.68 -11.89 34.78
C ASN A 439 -1.41 -12.69 33.50
N VAL A 440 -2.00 -12.27 32.38
CA VAL A 440 -1.87 -12.90 31.04
C VAL A 440 -0.41 -12.95 30.54
N PHE A 441 0.39 -11.96 30.91
CA PHE A 441 1.83 -11.96 30.60
C PHE A 441 2.67 -12.54 31.76
N GLY A 442 2.06 -13.26 32.71
CA GLY A 442 2.68 -13.58 34.00
C GLY A 442 2.78 -12.35 34.90
N TYR A 443 3.51 -12.46 36.01
CA TYR A 443 3.61 -11.42 37.04
C TYR A 443 5.03 -11.35 37.64
N GLY A 444 5.41 -10.17 38.14
CA GLY A 444 6.70 -9.92 38.79
C GLY A 444 7.93 -10.11 37.89
N LYS A 445 9.07 -10.48 38.49
CA LYS A 445 10.36 -10.68 37.78
C LYS A 445 10.30 -11.75 36.68
N ARG A 446 9.28 -12.61 36.71
CA ARG A 446 9.06 -13.73 35.79
C ARG A 446 7.97 -13.44 34.75
N ALA A 447 7.54 -12.19 34.62
CA ALA A 447 6.66 -11.78 33.54
C ALA A 447 7.34 -11.98 32.17
N CYS A 448 6.52 -12.22 31.15
CA CYS A 448 6.92 -12.48 29.78
C CYS A 448 7.85 -11.36 29.29
N PRO A 449 9.11 -11.67 28.94
CA PRO A 449 10.04 -10.67 28.46
C PRO A 449 9.65 -10.12 27.07
N GLY A 450 8.94 -10.93 26.26
CA GLY A 450 8.49 -10.54 24.91
C GLY A 450 7.23 -9.67 24.86
N ARG A 451 6.57 -9.39 26.00
CA ARG A 451 5.26 -8.71 26.05
C ARG A 451 5.23 -7.35 25.34
N PHE A 452 6.32 -6.59 25.42
CA PHE A 452 6.42 -5.31 24.73
C PHE A 452 6.43 -5.48 23.22
N SER A 453 7.27 -6.41 22.71
CA SER A 453 7.33 -6.71 21.28
C SER A 453 5.97 -7.23 20.76
N ALA A 454 5.29 -8.09 21.53
CA ALA A 454 3.95 -8.58 21.19
C ALA A 454 2.93 -7.44 21.10
N ALA A 455 2.89 -6.54 22.09
CA ALA A 455 1.97 -5.40 22.08
C ALA A 455 2.23 -4.46 20.89
N TYR A 456 3.50 -4.11 20.62
CA TYR A 456 3.82 -3.27 19.45
C TYR A 456 3.40 -3.95 18.15
N ARG A 457 3.68 -5.24 17.96
CA ARG A 457 3.27 -5.99 16.76
C ARG A 457 1.75 -6.01 16.60
N LEU A 458 1.02 -6.42 17.62
CA LEU A 458 -0.44 -6.55 17.57
C LEU A 458 -1.14 -5.22 17.32
N LYS A 459 -0.75 -4.17 18.06
CA LYS A 459 -1.29 -2.81 17.88
C LYS A 459 -0.99 -2.29 16.47
N THR A 460 0.24 -2.42 16.01
CA THR A 460 0.63 -1.92 14.68
C THR A 460 -0.06 -2.71 13.56
N MET A 461 -0.16 -4.04 13.66
CA MET A 461 -0.87 -4.87 12.70
C MET A 461 -2.37 -4.52 12.65
N LEU A 462 -3.01 -4.35 13.81
CA LEU A 462 -4.44 -4.04 13.84
C LEU A 462 -4.69 -2.62 13.34
N ALA A 463 -3.85 -1.66 13.73
CA ALA A 463 -3.91 -0.29 13.27
C ALA A 463 -3.75 -0.24 11.75
N HIS A 464 -2.78 -0.99 11.22
CA HIS A 464 -2.60 -1.14 9.78
C HIS A 464 -3.83 -1.77 9.13
N VAL A 465 -4.47 -2.78 9.72
CA VAL A 465 -5.67 -3.39 9.13
C VAL A 465 -6.88 -2.46 9.16
N ILE A 466 -7.22 -1.87 10.31
CA ILE A 466 -8.41 -1.03 10.43
C ILE A 466 -8.28 0.29 9.68
N ILE A 467 -7.05 0.81 9.53
CA ILE A 467 -6.82 1.95 8.65
C ILE A 467 -6.87 1.47 7.20
N ASN A 468 -6.13 0.40 6.86
CA ASN A 468 -5.89 -0.36 5.60
C ASN A 468 -7.07 -0.93 4.78
N TYR A 469 -8.02 -1.54 5.47
CA TYR A 469 -8.88 -2.58 4.90
C TYR A 469 -10.29 -2.50 5.48
N ASP A 470 -11.28 -2.82 4.66
CA ASP A 470 -12.65 -3.05 5.10
C ASP A 470 -12.76 -4.57 5.21
N PHE A 471 -13.30 -5.05 6.33
CA PHE A 471 -13.40 -6.47 6.57
C PHE A 471 -14.75 -6.85 7.16
N ARG A 472 -15.28 -7.98 6.69
CA ARG A 472 -16.49 -8.61 7.20
C ARG A 472 -16.34 -10.11 7.30
N MET A 473 -17.13 -10.73 8.16
CA MET A 473 -17.21 -12.19 8.23
C MET A 473 -17.87 -12.74 6.94
N ALA A 474 -17.41 -13.88 6.42
CA ALA A 474 -18.04 -14.51 5.26
C ALA A 474 -19.49 -14.95 5.52
N GLU A 475 -20.36 -14.84 4.50
CA GLU A 475 -21.82 -15.05 4.62
C GLU A 475 -22.18 -16.47 5.12
N ASP A 476 -21.36 -17.48 4.79
CA ASP A 476 -21.50 -18.86 5.29
C ASP A 476 -21.25 -19.02 6.80
N ALA A 477 -20.56 -18.06 7.43
CA ALA A 477 -20.40 -18.01 8.88
C ALA A 477 -21.61 -17.38 9.58
N THR A 478 -22.42 -16.60 8.85
CA THR A 478 -23.58 -15.87 9.39
C THR A 478 -24.91 -16.58 9.18
N SER A 479 -25.07 -17.36 8.10
CA SER A 479 -26.38 -17.94 7.73
C SER A 479 -26.78 -19.19 8.51
N LYS A 480 -25.82 -19.99 9.03
CA LYS A 480 -26.13 -21.18 9.85
C LYS A 480 -26.30 -20.89 11.35
N ASN A 481 -26.06 -19.65 11.78
CA ASN A 481 -25.94 -19.33 13.19
C ASN A 481 -26.76 -18.11 13.64
N ARG A 482 -27.49 -17.45 12.74
CA ARG A 482 -28.23 -16.22 13.09
C ARG A 482 -29.35 -16.45 14.11
N ASP A 483 -29.99 -17.62 14.07
CA ASP A 483 -31.07 -17.97 15.01
C ASP A 483 -30.57 -18.65 16.30
N GLN A 484 -29.30 -19.10 16.34
CA GLN A 484 -28.67 -19.61 17.58
C GLN A 484 -27.91 -18.54 18.35
N PHE A 485 -27.59 -17.40 17.74
CA PHE A 485 -26.76 -16.36 18.36
C PHE A 485 -27.54 -15.32 19.19
N ASN A 486 -28.86 -15.24 19.03
CA ASN A 486 -29.69 -14.28 19.79
C ASN A 486 -30.17 -14.82 21.15
N GLU A 487 -29.96 -16.11 21.46
CA GLU A 487 -30.41 -16.76 22.71
C GLU A 487 -29.28 -17.36 23.58
N LEU A 488 -28.02 -17.07 23.30
CA LEU A 488 -26.90 -17.60 24.09
C LEU A 488 -26.58 -16.70 25.29
N THR A 489 -27.39 -16.84 26.35
CA THR A 489 -26.81 -16.98 27.70
C THR A 489 -25.66 -17.99 27.59
N MET A 490 -24.44 -17.58 27.92
CA MET A 490 -23.25 -18.40 27.80
C MET A 490 -23.36 -19.63 28.72
N THR A 491 -23.93 -20.71 28.19
CA THR A 491 -23.95 -22.01 28.86
C THR A 491 -22.78 -22.87 28.36
N PRO A 492 -22.21 -23.74 29.22
CA PRO A 492 -21.06 -24.60 28.90
C PRO A 492 -21.27 -25.53 27.69
N GLU A 493 -22.51 -25.71 27.23
CA GLU A 493 -22.88 -26.55 26.10
C GLU A 493 -22.63 -25.87 24.74
N ALA A 494 -22.53 -24.53 24.71
CA ALA A 494 -22.21 -23.76 23.50
C ALA A 494 -20.73 -23.89 23.07
N ASP A 495 -19.83 -24.22 24.00
CA ASP A 495 -18.40 -24.44 23.73
C ASP A 495 -18.16 -25.64 22.77
N ALA A 496 -19.06 -26.62 22.78
CA ALA A 496 -18.94 -27.81 21.94
C ALA A 496 -19.23 -27.57 20.45
N LYS A 497 -19.74 -26.38 20.07
CA LYS A 497 -20.14 -26.04 18.69
C LYS A 497 -19.58 -24.69 18.20
N MET A 498 -18.32 -24.37 18.47
CA MET A 498 -17.65 -23.26 17.78
C MET A 498 -17.05 -23.69 16.42
N LEU A 499 -17.82 -23.33 15.37
CA LEU A 499 -17.50 -22.90 14.00
C LEU A 499 -16.33 -23.55 13.20
N PRO A 500 -16.52 -23.85 11.89
CA PRO A 500 -15.51 -24.53 11.06
C PRO A 500 -14.22 -23.72 10.89
N LEU A 501 -13.11 -24.46 10.72
CA LEU A 501 -11.73 -24.02 10.47
C LEU A 501 -11.50 -23.06 9.27
N SER A 502 -12.54 -22.62 8.58
CA SER A 502 -12.48 -21.66 7.47
C SER A 502 -13.16 -20.36 7.87
N SER A 503 -12.62 -19.63 8.84
CA SER A 503 -12.99 -18.23 9.08
C SER A 503 -12.45 -17.38 7.93
N LEU A 504 -13.12 -17.49 6.79
CA LEU A 504 -12.97 -16.58 5.67
C LEU A 504 -13.46 -15.22 6.17
N ILE A 505 -12.53 -14.30 6.32
CA ILE A 505 -12.86 -12.89 6.41
C ILE A 505 -12.83 -12.40 4.97
N HIS A 506 -13.94 -11.83 4.53
CA HIS A 506 -13.97 -11.05 3.31
C HIS A 506 -13.24 -9.75 3.61
N LEU A 507 -12.07 -9.59 3.01
CA LEU A 507 -11.32 -8.36 2.99
C LEU A 507 -11.59 -7.71 1.64
N THR A 508 -12.04 -6.47 1.65
CA THR A 508 -11.81 -5.58 0.52
C THR A 508 -10.79 -4.57 0.99
N MET A 509 -9.88 -4.14 0.12
CA MET A 509 -9.09 -2.98 0.47
C MET A 509 -10.09 -1.86 0.76
N GLN A 510 -10.08 -1.32 1.99
CA GLN A 510 -10.56 0.04 2.14
C GLN A 510 -9.75 0.82 1.13
N SER A 511 -10.35 1.84 0.54
CA SER A 511 -9.62 2.76 -0.31
C SER A 511 -8.45 3.39 0.48
N LEU A 512 -7.32 2.70 0.57
CA LEU A 512 -6.09 3.14 1.20
C LEU A 512 -5.01 3.08 0.18
N ASN A 513 -5.15 4.01 -0.75
CA ASN A 513 -4.73 5.35 -0.40
C ASN A 513 -5.75 6.37 -0.89
N SER A 514 -6.95 6.34 -0.30
CA SER A 514 -7.75 7.55 -0.23
C SER A 514 -7.42 8.43 0.96
N GLU A 515 -7.11 7.93 2.15
CA GLU A 515 -6.95 8.86 3.28
C GLU A 515 -5.56 9.52 3.43
N VAL A 516 -4.45 8.81 3.16
CA VAL A 516 -3.09 9.41 3.26
C VAL A 516 -2.75 10.27 2.04
N TYR A 517 -3.42 10.02 0.91
CA TYR A 517 -3.24 10.77 -0.35
C TYR A 517 -4.43 11.66 -0.74
N TYR A 518 -5.63 11.47 -0.19
CA TYR A 518 -6.77 12.41 -0.32
C TYR A 518 -6.87 13.33 0.90
N GLY A 519 -6.19 13.02 2.01
CA GLY A 519 -5.76 14.05 2.96
C GLY A 519 -4.94 15.16 2.28
N SER A 520 -4.23 14.83 1.19
CA SER A 520 -3.54 15.79 0.33
C SER A 520 -4.26 16.16 -0.97
N LEU A 521 -5.37 15.50 -1.34
CA LEU A 521 -6.14 15.76 -2.57
C LEU A 521 -7.61 16.16 -2.35
N THR A 522 -8.05 16.47 -1.15
CA THR A 522 -8.85 17.67 -0.77
C THR A 522 -9.75 17.43 0.44
N ARG A 523 -9.57 18.28 1.47
CA ARG A 523 -10.36 18.32 2.70
C ARG A 523 -11.88 18.29 2.42
N ALA A 524 -12.30 19.01 1.39
CA ALA A 524 -13.68 19.06 0.92
C ALA A 524 -14.29 17.75 0.40
N ALA A 525 -13.50 16.83 -0.18
CA ALA A 525 -14.04 15.55 -0.66
C ALA A 525 -14.45 14.64 0.52
N LYS A 526 -13.72 14.74 1.63
CA LYS A 526 -14.05 14.07 2.90
C LYS A 526 -15.29 14.69 3.53
N GLU A 527 -15.37 16.02 3.59
CA GLU A 527 -16.53 16.75 4.14
C GLU A 527 -17.83 16.47 3.38
N LEU A 528 -17.77 16.32 2.05
CA LEU A 528 -18.95 15.95 1.28
C LEU A 528 -19.38 14.49 1.47
N THR A 529 -18.45 13.55 1.35
CA THR A 529 -18.76 12.13 1.53
C THR A 529 -19.45 11.90 2.87
N GLU A 530 -19.02 12.64 3.90
CA GLU A 530 -19.64 12.66 5.21
C GLU A 530 -21.01 13.36 5.28
N ALA A 531 -21.21 14.45 4.54
CA ALA A 531 -22.49 15.15 4.47
C ALA A 531 -23.57 14.33 3.72
N GLU A 532 -23.20 13.65 2.64
CA GLU A 532 -24.09 12.75 1.89
C GLU A 532 -24.51 11.52 2.70
N LYS A 533 -23.56 10.89 3.42
CA LYS A 533 -23.86 9.78 4.33
C LYS A 533 -24.84 10.16 5.45
N ARG A 534 -24.80 11.42 5.90
CA ARG A 534 -25.68 11.94 6.96
C ARG A 534 -27.03 12.46 6.45
N GLY A 535 -27.26 12.47 5.14
CA GLY A 535 -28.49 13.03 4.54
C GLY A 535 -28.71 14.52 4.85
N GLY A 536 -27.64 15.24 5.23
CA GLY A 536 -27.70 16.64 5.65
C GLY A 536 -27.48 17.63 4.50
N PRO A 537 -27.79 18.92 4.70
CA PRO A 537 -27.50 19.96 3.72
C PRO A 537 -25.99 20.11 3.53
N LEU A 538 -25.57 20.23 2.27
CA LEU A 538 -24.16 20.30 1.88
C LEU A 538 -23.53 21.64 2.34
N PRO A 539 -22.26 21.64 2.77
CA PRO A 539 -21.55 22.87 3.15
C PRO A 539 -21.65 23.95 2.07
N ALA A 540 -21.85 25.20 2.47
CA ALA A 540 -21.98 26.33 1.54
C ALA A 540 -20.70 26.61 0.73
N LYS A 541 -19.54 26.09 1.16
CA LYS A 541 -18.22 26.26 0.53
C LYS A 541 -17.34 25.02 0.76
N PHE A 542 -16.48 24.73 -0.20
CA PHE A 542 -15.59 23.55 -0.19
C PHE A 542 -14.13 23.94 -0.46
N ASP A 543 -13.23 23.61 0.47
CA ASP A 543 -11.77 23.86 0.34
C ASP A 543 -11.09 22.73 -0.45
N PHE A 544 -10.65 23.11 -1.64
CA PHE A 544 -10.07 22.22 -2.63
C PHE A 544 -8.54 22.36 -2.79
N SER A 545 -7.89 22.97 -1.82
CA SER A 545 -6.43 23.05 -1.74
C SER A 545 -5.79 21.67 -1.50
N VAL A 546 -4.64 21.43 -2.12
CA VAL A 546 -3.80 20.29 -1.77
C VAL A 546 -3.02 20.59 -0.51
N GLN A 547 -2.80 19.59 0.34
CA GLN A 547 -1.96 19.73 1.51
C GLN A 547 -0.56 20.19 1.09
N GLU A 548 -0.15 21.39 1.52
CA GLU A 548 1.17 21.91 1.16
C GLU A 548 2.28 21.06 1.75
N VAL A 549 3.36 20.90 0.98
CA VAL A 549 4.55 20.14 1.35
C VAL A 549 5.78 21.04 1.26
N CYS A 550 6.67 20.94 2.24
CA CYS A 550 7.93 21.66 2.21
C CYS A 550 8.84 21.15 1.09
N ALA A 551 9.28 22.03 0.20
CA ALA A 551 10.16 21.67 -0.91
C ALA A 551 11.48 21.05 -0.46
N ALA A 552 11.98 21.44 0.72
CA ALA A 552 13.26 20.95 1.24
C ALA A 552 13.16 19.60 1.96
N CYS A 553 12.24 19.45 2.92
CA CYS A 553 12.17 18.26 3.78
C CYS A 553 11.07 17.27 3.41
N LYS A 554 10.25 17.61 2.41
CA LYS A 554 9.15 16.78 1.90
C LYS A 554 8.08 16.45 2.94
N GLN A 555 8.08 17.14 4.08
CA GLN A 555 7.06 17.03 5.13
C GLN A 555 5.86 17.95 4.86
N ASN A 556 4.67 17.53 5.26
CA ASN A 556 3.44 18.32 5.19
C ASN A 556 3.56 19.60 6.05
N ILE A 557 3.07 20.72 5.53
CA ILE A 557 2.94 22.00 6.22
C ILE A 557 1.51 22.10 6.76
N VAL A 558 1.28 21.57 7.95
CA VAL A 558 -0.05 21.54 8.57
C VAL A 558 -0.23 22.77 9.49
N PRO A 559 -1.41 23.41 9.50
CA PRO A 559 -1.73 24.44 10.49
C PRO A 559 -1.41 23.98 11.92
N PRO A 560 -0.85 24.85 12.79
CA PRO A 560 -0.70 26.29 12.63
C PRO A 560 0.60 26.76 11.95
N LYS A 561 1.42 25.85 11.39
CA LYS A 561 2.70 26.23 10.76
C LYS A 561 2.48 27.19 9.59
N LYS A 562 3.06 28.39 9.67
CA LYS A 562 2.98 29.39 8.61
C LYS A 562 3.79 28.95 7.39
N ILE A 563 3.14 28.95 6.22
CA ILE A 563 3.81 28.68 4.95
C ILE A 563 4.82 29.80 4.66
N LEU A 564 6.09 29.44 4.57
CA LEU A 564 7.14 30.35 4.11
C LEU A 564 7.29 30.21 2.60
N ARG A 565 7.39 31.35 1.91
CA ARG A 565 7.62 31.38 0.46
C ARG A 565 8.99 31.98 0.20
N CYS A 566 9.66 31.51 -0.84
CA CYS A 566 10.87 32.19 -1.32
C CYS A 566 10.59 33.68 -1.52
N ALA A 567 11.42 34.55 -0.94
CA ALA A 567 11.22 35.99 -1.02
C ALA A 567 11.32 36.52 -2.45
N ALA A 568 12.16 35.90 -3.29
CA ALA A 568 12.43 36.32 -4.66
C ALA A 568 11.42 35.76 -5.68
N CYS A 569 11.35 34.44 -5.86
CA CYS A 569 10.53 33.84 -6.90
C CYS A 569 9.06 33.65 -6.49
N LYS A 570 8.73 33.62 -5.19
CA LYS A 570 7.41 33.29 -4.64
C LYS A 570 6.84 31.91 -5.01
N ALA A 571 7.52 31.15 -5.89
CA ALA A 571 7.10 29.86 -6.42
C ALA A 571 7.26 28.71 -5.41
N VAL A 572 8.38 28.66 -4.69
CA VAL A 572 8.75 27.55 -3.81
C VAL A 572 8.29 27.81 -2.37
N ILE A 573 7.75 26.78 -1.72
CA ILE A 573 7.23 26.87 -0.35
C ILE A 573 8.03 26.00 0.64
N TYR A 574 8.11 26.46 1.89
CA TYR A 574 8.91 25.87 2.97
C TYR A 574 8.17 25.86 4.30
N CYS A 575 8.47 24.88 5.15
CA CYS A 575 7.97 24.85 6.52
C CYS A 575 8.78 25.72 7.50
N SER A 576 10.02 26.09 7.15
CA SER A 576 10.92 26.84 8.03
C SER A 576 12.01 27.60 7.26
N LYS A 577 12.68 28.58 7.89
CA LYS A 577 13.80 29.33 7.29
C LYS A 577 15.01 28.42 7.06
N GLU A 578 15.22 27.45 7.93
CA GLU A 578 16.29 26.46 7.83
C GLU A 578 16.09 25.58 6.59
N CYS A 579 14.85 25.13 6.34
CA CYS A 579 14.51 24.41 5.12
C CYS A 579 14.74 25.25 3.87
N SER A 580 14.34 26.53 3.89
CA SER A 580 14.61 27.46 2.78
C SER A 580 16.11 27.63 2.53
N ALA A 581 16.93 27.76 3.57
CA ALA A 581 18.37 27.93 3.45
C ALA A 581 19.07 26.65 2.96
N ARG A 582 18.56 25.47 3.34
CA ARG A 582 19.07 24.18 2.89
C ARG A 582 18.83 23.98 1.40
N ASP A 583 17.59 24.15 0.95
CA ASP A 583 17.20 24.01 -0.46
C ASP A 583 17.88 25.05 -1.38
N TRP A 584 18.21 26.21 -0.82
CA TRP A 584 18.99 27.23 -1.52
C TRP A 584 20.43 26.80 -1.83
N LYS A 585 21.04 25.97 -0.97
CA LYS A 585 22.46 25.58 -1.09
C LYS A 585 22.66 24.18 -1.66
N TYR A 586 21.76 23.26 -1.35
CA TYR A 586 21.91 21.84 -1.66
C TYR A 586 20.75 21.38 -2.55
N PRO A 587 21.04 20.60 -3.60
CA PRO A 587 20.01 20.11 -4.49
C PRO A 587 19.17 19.03 -3.78
N SER A 588 17.91 18.90 -4.18
CA SER A 588 17.00 17.88 -3.65
C SER A 588 17.37 16.45 -4.07
N ALA A 589 18.19 16.29 -5.11
CA ALA A 589 18.72 15.02 -5.60
C ALA A 589 20.08 15.21 -6.30
N PRO A 590 20.93 14.17 -6.37
CA PRO A 590 22.12 14.16 -7.22
C PRO A 590 21.76 14.56 -8.66
N ASN A 591 22.58 15.43 -9.28
CA ASN A 591 22.41 15.93 -10.65
C ASN A 591 21.20 16.85 -10.91
N GLN A 592 20.49 17.32 -9.87
CA GLN A 592 19.50 18.40 -10.02
C GLN A 592 20.09 19.78 -9.68
N PRO A 593 19.62 20.85 -10.35
CA PRO A 593 19.98 22.20 -9.96
C PRO A 593 19.39 22.55 -8.59
N THR A 594 20.14 23.32 -7.82
CA THR A 594 19.70 23.93 -6.56
C THR A 594 18.58 24.93 -6.81
N HIS A 595 17.80 25.27 -5.78
CA HIS A 595 16.83 26.35 -5.92
C HIS A 595 17.51 27.68 -6.25
N LYS A 596 18.74 27.93 -5.77
CA LYS A 596 19.48 29.15 -6.12
C LYS A 596 19.64 29.30 -7.65
N GLU A 597 19.91 28.22 -8.36
CA GLU A 597 20.06 28.21 -9.82
C GLU A 597 18.71 28.33 -10.54
N LEU A 598 17.64 27.78 -9.96
CA LEU A 598 16.29 27.84 -10.53
C LEU A 598 15.52 29.13 -10.19
N CYS A 599 15.95 29.90 -9.19
CA CYS A 599 15.14 30.99 -8.61
C CYS A 599 14.77 32.08 -9.64
N SER A 600 15.71 32.46 -10.51
CA SER A 600 15.48 33.46 -11.57
C SER A 600 14.48 32.98 -12.61
N HIS A 601 14.61 31.73 -13.06
CA HIS A 601 13.69 31.08 -14.00
C HIS A 601 12.28 30.99 -13.39
N ASN A 602 12.17 30.49 -12.16
CA ASN A 602 10.90 30.41 -11.44
C ASN A 602 10.23 31.78 -11.28
N LYS A 603 11.03 32.83 -11.01
CA LYS A 603 10.51 34.21 -10.92
C LYS A 603 9.90 34.65 -12.26
N ARG A 604 10.57 34.39 -13.38
CA ARG A 604 10.06 34.69 -14.74
C ARG A 604 8.75 33.96 -15.03
N HIS A 605 8.65 32.66 -14.73
CA HIS A 605 7.42 31.90 -14.97
C HIS A 605 6.25 32.41 -14.12
N MET A 606 6.51 32.88 -12.90
CA MET A 606 5.50 33.47 -12.04
C MET A 606 4.91 34.78 -12.58
N GLU A 607 5.60 35.48 -13.49
CA GLU A 607 5.06 36.67 -14.18
C GLU A 607 3.89 36.32 -15.10
N LYS A 608 3.82 35.08 -15.61
CA LYS A 608 2.73 34.58 -16.48
C LYS A 608 1.53 34.03 -15.72
N LEU A 609 1.65 33.85 -14.41
CA LEU A 609 0.57 33.34 -13.56
C LEU A 609 -0.76 34.11 -13.69
N PRO A 610 -0.79 35.46 -13.78
CA PRO A 610 -2.04 36.20 -13.99
C PRO A 610 -2.74 35.85 -15.31
N GLN A 611 -1.99 35.62 -16.39
CA GLN A 611 -2.54 35.27 -17.71
C GLN A 611 -3.21 33.88 -17.67
N THR A 612 -2.51 32.89 -17.09
CA THR A 612 -3.08 31.56 -16.81
C THR A 612 -4.35 31.66 -15.97
N GLN A 613 -4.33 32.47 -14.91
CA GLN A 613 -5.49 32.63 -14.02
C GLN A 613 -6.66 33.35 -14.69
N ALA A 614 -6.41 34.19 -15.69
CA ALA A 614 -7.47 34.90 -16.42
C ALA A 614 -8.37 33.93 -17.19
N ILE A 615 -7.82 32.85 -17.77
CA ILE A 615 -8.60 31.85 -18.49
C ILE A 615 -9.59 31.15 -17.57
N VAL A 616 -9.14 30.63 -16.41
CA VAL A 616 -10.06 30.01 -15.44
C VAL A 616 -11.09 31.03 -14.92
N LYS A 617 -10.66 32.25 -14.58
CA LYS A 617 -11.56 33.33 -14.13
C LYS A 617 -12.59 33.76 -15.18
N SER A 618 -12.37 33.45 -16.45
CA SER A 618 -13.31 33.75 -17.53
C SER A 618 -14.53 32.82 -17.56
N PHE A 619 -14.47 31.69 -16.82
CA PHE A 619 -15.59 30.77 -16.68
C PHE A 619 -16.37 31.06 -15.40
N PRO A 620 -17.71 31.11 -15.42
CA PRO A 620 -18.54 31.31 -14.22
C PRO A 620 -18.32 30.25 -13.15
N TRP A 621 -18.06 29.01 -13.57
CA TRP A 621 -17.64 27.94 -12.68
C TRP A 621 -16.19 28.09 -12.21
N GLY A 622 -15.34 28.77 -12.98
CA GLY A 622 -13.92 29.00 -12.74
C GLY A 622 -13.61 30.05 -11.68
N ARG A 623 -14.21 29.92 -10.49
CA ARG A 623 -14.01 30.85 -9.37
C ARG A 623 -12.80 30.44 -8.52
N LEU A 624 -11.88 31.38 -8.31
CA LEU A 624 -10.86 31.31 -7.25
C LEU A 624 -11.34 32.25 -6.14
N GLU A 625 -11.91 31.71 -5.07
CA GLU A 625 -12.37 32.51 -3.91
C GLU A 625 -11.21 33.22 -3.22
N SER A 626 -11.50 34.19 -2.34
CA SER A 626 -10.49 34.99 -1.63
C SER A 626 -9.57 34.17 -0.69
N ASP A 627 -9.99 32.96 -0.33
CA ASP A 627 -9.21 31.94 0.39
C ASP A 627 -8.67 30.82 -0.54
N GLY A 628 -9.04 30.85 -1.83
CA GLY A 628 -8.61 29.89 -2.86
C GLY A 628 -9.61 28.77 -3.21
N SER A 629 -10.83 28.74 -2.65
CA SER A 629 -11.85 27.70 -2.94
C SER A 629 -12.65 27.92 -4.25
N PHE A 630 -13.48 26.93 -4.68
CA PHE A 630 -14.09 26.81 -6.03
C PHE A 630 -15.59 26.39 -6.00
N SER A 631 -16.33 26.65 -7.09
CA SER A 631 -17.78 26.41 -7.26
C SER A 631 -18.27 24.97 -7.09
N PHE A 632 -19.40 24.84 -6.40
CA PHE A 632 -20.08 23.61 -5.99
C PHE A 632 -20.59 22.72 -7.15
N ASP A 633 -20.88 23.25 -8.34
CA ASP A 633 -21.37 22.42 -9.46
C ASP A 633 -20.26 21.70 -10.23
N VAL A 634 -19.06 22.30 -10.30
CA VAL A 634 -17.84 21.55 -10.66
C VAL A 634 -17.43 20.66 -9.51
N ALA A 635 -17.68 21.08 -8.27
CA ALA A 635 -17.56 20.22 -7.13
C ALA A 635 -18.49 19.00 -7.22
N ARG A 636 -19.67 19.05 -7.85
CA ARG A 636 -20.50 17.86 -8.14
C ARG A 636 -19.92 16.93 -9.20
N GLY A 637 -19.23 17.47 -10.19
CA GLY A 637 -18.28 16.64 -10.94
C GLY A 637 -17.24 16.01 -10.00
N ARG A 638 -16.72 16.81 -9.07
CA ARG A 638 -15.67 16.46 -8.10
C ARG A 638 -16.13 15.69 -6.85
N PHE A 639 -17.42 15.41 -6.66
CA PHE A 639 -18.03 14.68 -5.55
C PHE A 639 -18.25 13.21 -5.90
N GLY A 640 -17.24 12.65 -6.58
CA GLY A 640 -17.12 11.22 -6.73
C GLY A 640 -18.10 10.59 -7.71
N VAL A 641 -18.66 11.38 -8.63
CA VAL A 641 -19.25 10.82 -9.85
C VAL A 641 -18.38 11.04 -11.10
N LEU A 642 -17.36 11.91 -11.04
CA LEU A 642 -16.17 11.77 -11.88
C LEU A 642 -15.30 10.61 -11.37
N GLY A 643 -14.87 9.72 -12.26
CA GLY A 643 -14.25 8.47 -11.84
C GLY A 643 -15.24 7.36 -11.45
N ALA A 644 -16.55 7.66 -11.34
CA ALA A 644 -17.55 6.66 -10.99
C ALA A 644 -18.11 5.98 -12.21
N SER A 645 -18.34 4.68 -12.07
CA SER A 645 -19.02 3.89 -13.09
C SER A 645 -20.39 4.51 -13.41
N GLY A 646 -20.65 4.72 -14.70
CA GLY A 646 -21.95 5.20 -15.22
C GLY A 646 -22.05 6.68 -15.60
N TYR A 647 -21.02 7.50 -15.42
CA TYR A 647 -21.07 8.97 -15.64
C TYR A 647 -20.45 9.47 -16.96
N GLY A 648 -20.43 8.63 -18.00
CA GLY A 648 -19.96 9.04 -19.32
C GLY A 648 -18.47 9.37 -19.36
N TYR A 649 -18.05 10.38 -20.13
CA TYR A 649 -16.66 10.82 -20.22
C TYR A 649 -16.10 11.34 -18.89
N TRP A 650 -16.96 11.71 -17.96
CA TRP A 650 -16.55 12.14 -16.62
C TRP A 650 -16.08 10.94 -15.77
N SER A 651 -16.40 9.70 -16.14
CA SER A 651 -15.97 8.50 -15.40
C SER A 651 -14.45 8.29 -15.37
N HIS A 652 -13.67 9.09 -16.09
CA HIS A 652 -12.21 8.95 -16.19
C HIS A 652 -11.50 10.04 -15.40
N ARG A 653 -10.70 9.63 -14.41
CA ARG A 653 -9.89 10.57 -13.63
C ARG A 653 -8.64 10.92 -14.43
N GLY A 654 -8.50 12.18 -14.84
CA GLY A 654 -7.21 12.71 -15.33
C GLY A 654 -6.22 12.87 -14.18
N GLY A 655 -5.80 11.76 -13.57
CA GLY A 655 -5.15 11.63 -12.26
C GLY A 655 -3.90 12.50 -12.00
N PRO A 656 -3.30 12.42 -10.80
CA PRO A 656 -2.17 13.26 -10.41
C PRO A 656 -0.84 12.91 -11.09
N VAL A 657 -0.73 11.75 -11.76
CA VAL A 657 0.46 11.35 -12.52
C VAL A 657 0.27 11.67 -13.99
N PRO A 658 1.29 12.25 -14.65
CA PRO A 658 1.17 12.70 -16.03
C PRO A 658 0.97 11.56 -17.03
N HIS A 659 1.44 10.34 -16.68
CA HIS A 659 1.42 9.15 -17.51
C HIS A 659 1.21 7.86 -16.70
N SER A 660 0.63 6.82 -17.31
CA SER A 660 0.41 5.50 -16.70
C SER A 660 1.72 4.76 -16.38
N GLU A 661 2.83 5.17 -17.00
CA GLU A 661 4.18 4.67 -16.72
C GLU A 661 5.11 5.75 -16.12
N PRO A 662 5.86 5.42 -15.05
CA PRO A 662 6.88 6.31 -14.51
C PRO A 662 8.01 6.57 -15.51
N GLY A 663 8.31 7.84 -15.78
CA GLY A 663 9.53 8.21 -16.51
C GLY A 663 10.79 7.78 -15.77
N VAL A 664 11.76 7.27 -16.53
CA VAL A 664 13.01 6.65 -16.04
C VAL A 664 14.01 7.68 -15.49
N ALA A 665 13.68 8.98 -15.46
CA ALA A 665 14.60 10.00 -14.97
C ALA A 665 14.50 10.22 -13.43
N GLY A 666 15.14 9.33 -12.65
CA GLY A 666 15.78 9.71 -11.38
C GLY A 666 14.99 9.59 -10.06
N LEU A 667 13.87 8.86 -10.02
CA LEU A 667 13.09 8.66 -8.78
C LEU A 667 13.55 7.49 -7.89
N GLU A 668 14.81 7.06 -7.95
CA GLU A 668 15.36 6.03 -7.05
C GLU A 668 15.82 6.58 -5.67
N ILE A 669 15.49 7.82 -5.29
CA ILE A 669 16.19 8.48 -4.15
C ILE A 669 15.23 8.91 -3.02
N SER A 670 13.98 8.43 -2.98
CA SER A 670 13.12 8.69 -1.81
C SER A 670 12.06 7.61 -1.57
N PRO A 671 11.85 7.16 -0.31
CA PRO A 671 10.71 6.33 0.08
C PRO A 671 9.36 6.92 -0.35
N TYR A 672 9.25 8.25 -0.42
CA TYR A 672 8.07 8.96 -0.90
C TYR A 672 7.81 8.74 -2.40
N ALA A 673 8.87 8.75 -3.22
CA ALA A 673 8.78 8.50 -4.65
C ALA A 673 8.42 7.05 -4.94
N ALA A 674 9.04 6.10 -4.24
CA ALA A 674 8.74 4.67 -4.38
C ALA A 674 7.30 4.35 -3.94
N ALA A 675 6.82 4.92 -2.83
CA ALA A 675 5.43 4.78 -2.38
C ALA A 675 4.44 5.43 -3.36
N PHE A 676 4.74 6.61 -3.88
CA PHE A 676 3.94 7.30 -4.89
C PHE A 676 3.82 6.47 -6.18
N LEU A 677 4.92 5.90 -6.67
CA LEU A 677 4.96 5.03 -7.84
C LEU A 677 4.20 3.70 -7.62
N LYS A 678 4.21 3.16 -6.41
CA LYS A 678 3.54 1.91 -6.02
C LYS A 678 2.02 2.09 -5.91
N ILE A 679 1.56 3.21 -5.35
CA ILE A 679 0.14 3.59 -5.28
C ILE A 679 -0.41 3.86 -6.68
N MET A 680 0.35 4.54 -7.53
CA MET A 680 -0.10 4.89 -8.88
C MET A 680 -0.23 3.68 -9.82
N LYS A 681 0.56 2.62 -9.58
CA LYS A 681 0.42 1.31 -10.26
C LYS A 681 -0.71 0.44 -9.69
N SER A 682 -1.31 0.80 -8.56
CA SER A 682 -2.37 0.01 -7.90
C SER A 682 -3.79 0.39 -8.34
N PHE A 683 -3.97 1.50 -9.08
CA PHE A 683 -5.27 1.85 -9.63
C PHE A 683 -5.64 0.93 -10.80
N ASP A 684 -6.81 0.30 -10.74
CA ASP A 684 -7.40 -0.55 -11.80
C ASP A 684 -7.84 0.22 -13.06
N HIS A 685 -7.23 1.40 -13.29
CA HIS A 685 -7.53 2.29 -14.39
C HIS A 685 -6.66 1.93 -15.59
N LEU A 686 -7.26 1.19 -16.53
CA LEU A 686 -6.72 1.05 -17.88
C LEU A 686 -7.27 2.19 -18.74
N ASP A 687 -6.39 3.07 -19.20
CA ASP A 687 -6.73 4.05 -20.24
C ASP A 687 -7.40 3.35 -21.44
N GLY A 688 -8.61 3.80 -21.79
CA GLY A 688 -9.38 3.26 -22.90
C GLY A 688 -10.19 2.00 -22.59
N LYS A 689 -10.37 1.60 -21.31
CA LYS A 689 -11.18 0.41 -20.93
C LYS A 689 -12.60 0.42 -21.53
N ASP A 690 -13.20 1.59 -21.70
CA ASP A 690 -14.53 1.74 -22.33
C ASP A 690 -14.55 1.27 -23.81
N LEU A 691 -13.39 1.24 -24.48
CA LEU A 691 -13.25 0.73 -25.85
C LEU A 691 -13.29 -0.81 -25.92
N LEU A 692 -13.29 -1.50 -24.77
CA LEU A 692 -13.58 -2.93 -24.72
C LEU A 692 -15.09 -3.22 -24.86
N ALA A 693 -15.95 -2.21 -24.70
CA ALA A 693 -17.37 -2.31 -24.99
C ALA A 693 -17.64 -2.46 -26.51
N LYS A 694 -18.89 -2.76 -26.88
CA LYS A 694 -19.30 -2.99 -28.29
C LYS A 694 -19.76 -1.73 -29.03
N LYS A 695 -20.11 -0.66 -28.29
CA LYS A 695 -20.68 0.59 -28.82
C LYS A 695 -20.07 1.80 -28.11
N HIS A 696 -19.89 2.89 -28.86
CA HIS A 696 -19.50 4.18 -28.29
C HIS A 696 -20.69 4.80 -27.54
N LEU A 697 -20.40 5.66 -26.57
CA LEU A 697 -21.41 6.44 -25.89
C LEU A 697 -22.04 7.46 -26.85
N SER A 698 -23.36 7.66 -26.73
CA SER A 698 -24.03 8.81 -27.34
C SER A 698 -23.59 10.13 -26.70
N ASP A 699 -23.94 11.27 -27.30
CA ASP A 699 -23.58 12.58 -26.74
C ASP A 699 -24.16 12.80 -25.34
N GLU A 700 -25.39 12.36 -25.08
CA GLU A 700 -26.01 12.46 -23.75
C GLU A 700 -25.42 11.48 -22.73
N GLU A 701 -25.15 10.23 -23.15
CA GLU A 701 -24.52 9.23 -22.27
C GLU A 701 -23.07 9.60 -21.95
N GLY A 702 -22.35 10.18 -22.92
CA GLY A 702 -20.97 10.62 -22.80
C GLY A 702 -20.86 11.90 -21.99
N TRP A 703 -21.61 12.95 -22.35
CA TRP A 703 -21.52 14.22 -21.64
C TRP A 703 -22.32 14.26 -20.35
N ARG A 704 -23.40 13.51 -20.15
CA ARG A 704 -24.22 13.58 -18.90
C ARG A 704 -24.52 15.01 -18.41
N LEU A 705 -24.57 15.98 -19.33
CA LEU A 705 -24.85 17.39 -19.04
C LEU A 705 -26.30 17.70 -19.44
N PRO A 706 -26.88 18.80 -18.94
CA PRO A 706 -28.11 19.33 -19.52
C PRO A 706 -27.93 19.58 -21.02
N SER A 707 -28.94 19.29 -21.85
CA SER A 707 -28.83 19.36 -23.32
C SER A 707 -28.28 20.69 -23.84
N LYS A 708 -28.66 21.83 -23.23
CA LYS A 708 -28.14 23.17 -23.59
C LYS A 708 -26.64 23.38 -23.37
N SER A 709 -26.01 22.50 -22.60
CA SER A 709 -24.59 22.56 -22.23
C SER A 709 -23.76 21.51 -22.97
N ILE A 710 -24.39 20.62 -23.75
CA ILE A 710 -23.72 19.56 -24.50
C ILE A 710 -23.19 20.12 -25.83
N PRO A 711 -21.89 19.98 -26.15
CA PRO A 711 -21.36 20.22 -27.48
C PRO A 711 -21.72 19.04 -28.40
N TYR A 712 -22.95 19.05 -28.92
CA TYR A 712 -23.46 17.97 -29.77
C TYR A 712 -22.64 17.76 -31.04
N ARG A 713 -22.44 16.49 -31.40
CA ARG A 713 -21.85 16.02 -32.66
C ARG A 713 -22.95 15.48 -33.58
N ASP A 714 -23.97 14.85 -33.00
CA ASP A 714 -25.17 14.46 -33.74
C ASP A 714 -26.19 15.61 -33.75
N PHE A 715 -26.41 16.17 -34.93
CA PHE A 715 -27.31 17.31 -35.17
C PHE A 715 -28.71 16.90 -35.67
N SER A 716 -29.06 15.62 -35.58
CA SER A 716 -30.41 15.13 -35.90
C SER A 716 -31.45 15.48 -34.83
N LYS A 717 -31.02 15.77 -33.61
CA LYS A 717 -31.88 16.09 -32.47
C LYS A 717 -32.28 17.56 -32.45
N SER A 718 -33.52 17.85 -32.05
CA SER A 718 -34.07 19.22 -31.97
C SER A 718 -33.32 20.13 -30.97
N SER A 719 -32.64 19.56 -29.98
CA SER A 719 -31.83 20.28 -28.99
C SER A 719 -30.42 20.62 -29.46
N ALA A 720 -29.95 20.05 -30.58
CA ALA A 720 -28.59 20.23 -31.08
C ALA A 720 -28.52 21.41 -32.06
N LYS A 721 -27.80 22.47 -31.68
CA LYS A 721 -27.56 23.62 -32.58
C LYS A 721 -26.34 23.34 -33.47
N ARG A 722 -26.53 23.44 -34.79
CA ARG A 722 -25.44 23.31 -35.75
C ARG A 722 -24.54 24.56 -35.71
N PRO A 723 -23.21 24.41 -35.61
CA PRO A 723 -22.30 25.53 -35.78
C PRO A 723 -22.27 25.97 -37.25
N VAL A 724 -22.03 27.25 -37.49
CA VAL A 724 -21.69 27.74 -38.84
C VAL A 724 -20.29 27.23 -39.24
N LEU A 725 -19.93 27.29 -40.52
CA LEU A 725 -18.57 26.94 -40.92
C LEU A 725 -17.57 27.85 -40.21
N VAL A 726 -16.44 27.30 -39.75
CA VAL A 726 -15.37 28.10 -39.13
C VAL A 726 -14.87 29.20 -40.08
N THR A 727 -14.93 28.96 -41.39
CA THR A 727 -14.57 29.93 -42.43
C THR A 727 -15.54 31.10 -42.54
N GLU A 728 -16.77 30.94 -42.06
CA GLU A 728 -17.82 31.97 -42.04
C GLU A 728 -17.93 32.65 -40.67
N PHE A 729 -17.26 32.12 -39.65
CA PHE A 729 -17.22 32.70 -38.31
C PHE A 729 -16.15 33.78 -38.21
N GLU A 730 -16.58 35.02 -37.98
CA GLU A 730 -15.69 36.18 -37.90
C GLU A 730 -14.62 35.99 -36.81
N GLY A 731 -13.35 36.14 -37.18
CA GLY A 731 -12.20 35.92 -36.29
C GLY A 731 -11.76 34.47 -36.13
N GLY A 732 -12.55 33.50 -36.60
CA GLY A 732 -12.27 32.07 -36.48
C GLY A 732 -12.24 31.56 -35.03
N VAL A 733 -11.83 30.31 -34.84
CA VAL A 733 -11.70 29.67 -33.52
C VAL A 733 -10.22 29.71 -33.11
N VAL A 734 -9.87 30.53 -32.12
CA VAL A 734 -8.47 30.80 -31.72
C VAL A 734 -8.22 30.69 -30.21
N ASP A 735 -9.27 30.64 -29.41
CA ASP A 735 -9.25 30.53 -27.95
C ASP A 735 -10.59 29.98 -27.43
N TRP A 736 -10.70 29.78 -26.12
CA TRP A 736 -11.96 29.31 -25.52
C TRP A 736 -13.13 30.26 -25.83
N ASP A 737 -12.94 31.57 -25.79
CA ASP A 737 -14.01 32.55 -25.99
C ASP A 737 -14.63 32.44 -27.38
N SER A 738 -13.79 32.33 -28.41
CA SER A 738 -14.21 32.11 -29.79
C SER A 738 -14.84 30.73 -29.99
N TRP A 739 -14.32 29.66 -29.37
CA TRP A 739 -14.90 28.32 -29.47
C TRP A 739 -16.32 28.23 -28.88
N TYR A 740 -16.55 28.76 -27.67
CA TYR A 740 -17.88 28.76 -27.05
C TYR A 740 -18.89 29.58 -27.87
N LYS A 741 -18.47 30.74 -28.39
CA LYS A 741 -19.30 31.56 -29.29
C LYS A 741 -19.64 30.82 -30.57
N TRP A 742 -18.65 30.21 -31.22
CA TRP A 742 -18.82 29.44 -32.45
C TRP A 742 -19.75 28.24 -32.26
N ARG A 743 -19.63 27.52 -31.14
CA ARG A 743 -20.52 26.40 -30.78
C ARG A 743 -21.90 26.85 -30.30
N GLY A 744 -22.09 28.14 -30.03
CA GLY A 744 -23.34 28.67 -29.46
C GLY A 744 -23.60 28.17 -28.03
N LEU A 745 -22.53 27.93 -27.25
CA LEU A 745 -22.60 27.44 -25.87
C LEU A 745 -22.35 28.58 -24.88
N SER A 746 -23.03 28.52 -23.72
CA SER A 746 -22.67 29.37 -22.57
C SER A 746 -21.37 28.86 -21.93
N LYS A 747 -20.53 29.78 -21.44
CA LYS A 747 -19.38 29.45 -20.60
C LYS A 747 -19.76 28.79 -19.27
N ASP A 748 -21.04 28.73 -18.91
CA ASP A 748 -21.54 27.90 -17.81
C ASP A 748 -21.33 26.39 -18.07
N SER A 749 -21.23 25.98 -19.34
CA SER A 749 -20.89 24.60 -19.67
C SER A 749 -19.43 24.30 -19.29
N PRO A 750 -19.15 23.15 -18.65
CA PRO A 750 -17.80 22.75 -18.28
C PRO A 750 -17.05 22.03 -19.42
N ALA A 751 -17.54 22.09 -20.66
CA ALA A 751 -16.99 21.34 -21.80
C ALA A 751 -15.48 21.55 -22.01
N ALA A 752 -14.97 22.73 -21.66
CA ALA A 752 -13.54 23.06 -21.74
C ALA A 752 -12.63 22.15 -20.91
N LEU A 753 -13.17 21.43 -19.92
CA LEU A 753 -12.40 20.49 -19.10
C LEU A 753 -12.04 19.19 -19.84
N LEU A 754 -12.75 18.85 -20.91
CA LEU A 754 -12.53 17.64 -21.72
C LEU A 754 -12.14 17.95 -23.18
N MET A 755 -12.57 19.10 -23.70
CA MET A 755 -12.25 19.53 -25.07
C MET A 755 -10.81 20.03 -25.23
N ASP A 756 -10.02 20.09 -24.17
CA ASP A 756 -8.66 20.60 -24.23
C ASP A 756 -7.76 19.75 -25.14
N TYR A 757 -7.94 18.41 -25.20
CA TYR A 757 -7.17 17.54 -26.09
C TYR A 757 -7.41 17.81 -27.58
N PRO A 758 -8.63 17.71 -28.13
CA PRO A 758 -8.86 17.95 -29.55
C PRO A 758 -8.52 19.40 -29.97
N LEU A 759 -8.78 20.39 -29.12
CA LEU A 759 -8.44 21.78 -29.45
C LEU A 759 -6.94 22.07 -29.36
N SER A 760 -6.20 21.36 -28.51
CA SER A 760 -4.74 21.41 -28.50
C SER A 760 -4.14 20.81 -29.77
N VAL A 761 -4.70 19.70 -30.27
CA VAL A 761 -4.29 19.13 -31.57
C VAL A 761 -4.59 20.11 -32.70
N TYR A 762 -5.77 20.72 -32.72
CA TYR A 762 -6.11 21.78 -33.68
C TYR A 762 -5.10 22.93 -33.65
N GLN A 763 -4.77 23.44 -32.46
CA GLN A 763 -3.79 24.51 -32.27
C GLN A 763 -2.40 24.12 -32.79
N MET A 764 -1.92 22.91 -32.46
CA MET A 764 -0.64 22.42 -32.93
C MET A 764 -0.58 22.33 -34.45
N VAL A 765 -1.63 21.79 -35.08
CA VAL A 765 -1.68 21.57 -36.53
C VAL A 765 -1.82 22.89 -37.31
N VAL A 766 -2.70 23.78 -36.87
CA VAL A 766 -3.05 25.01 -37.62
C VAL A 766 -2.13 26.17 -37.32
N LYS A 767 -1.74 26.36 -36.05
CA LYS A 767 -0.97 27.54 -35.62
C LYS A 767 0.50 27.23 -35.36
N CYS A 768 0.81 26.16 -34.64
CA CYS A 768 2.21 25.87 -34.30
C CYS A 768 2.98 25.33 -35.52
N LEU A 769 2.45 24.31 -36.18
CA LEU A 769 3.05 23.67 -37.34
C LEU A 769 2.64 24.32 -38.67
N GLU A 770 1.51 25.04 -38.70
CA GLU A 770 0.96 25.69 -39.91
C GLU A 770 0.80 24.73 -41.10
N LEU A 771 0.38 23.49 -40.81
CA LEU A 771 0.20 22.43 -41.82
C LEU A 771 -1.00 22.68 -42.73
N THR A 772 -2.06 23.22 -42.15
CA THR A 772 -3.31 23.52 -42.84
C THR A 772 -4.00 24.72 -42.19
N SER A 773 -5.13 25.13 -42.74
CA SER A 773 -6.04 26.11 -42.15
C SER A 773 -7.50 25.71 -42.44
N PRO A 774 -8.48 26.25 -41.69
CA PRO A 774 -9.90 26.05 -42.01
C PRO A 774 -10.26 26.41 -43.47
N ASN A 775 -9.54 27.35 -44.08
CA ASN A 775 -9.76 27.80 -45.46
C ASN A 775 -9.10 26.93 -46.54
N ALA A 776 -8.31 25.91 -46.16
CA ALA A 776 -7.58 25.08 -47.12
C ALA A 776 -8.52 24.15 -47.90
N GLY A 777 -9.55 23.64 -47.24
CA GLY A 777 -10.56 22.76 -47.84
C GLY A 777 -11.70 23.53 -48.50
N LYS A 778 -12.25 22.99 -49.58
CA LYS A 778 -13.43 23.51 -50.30
C LYS A 778 -14.35 22.36 -50.71
N PRO A 779 -15.65 22.59 -51.00
CA PRO A 779 -16.58 21.54 -51.44
C PRO A 779 -16.08 20.67 -52.61
N LYS A 780 -15.35 21.29 -53.55
CA LYS A 780 -14.77 20.61 -54.73
C LYS A 780 -13.30 20.19 -54.55
N HIS A 781 -12.68 20.56 -53.44
CA HIS A 781 -11.26 20.30 -53.18
C HIS A 781 -11.06 19.94 -51.71
N ARG A 782 -11.15 18.65 -51.41
CA ARG A 782 -10.95 18.13 -50.06
C ARG A 782 -9.46 17.99 -49.75
N VAL A 783 -9.10 18.14 -48.47
CA VAL A 783 -7.71 18.09 -48.00
C VAL A 783 -7.53 16.85 -47.14
N ALA A 784 -6.74 15.90 -47.61
CA ALA A 784 -6.32 14.77 -46.77
C ALA A 784 -5.31 15.24 -45.72
N LEU A 785 -5.45 14.77 -44.48
CA LEU A 785 -4.56 15.09 -43.38
C LEU A 785 -4.31 13.84 -42.53
N HIS A 786 -3.08 13.35 -42.51
CA HIS A 786 -2.64 12.16 -41.79
C HIS A 786 -1.79 12.53 -40.57
N LEU A 787 -2.35 12.34 -39.37
CA LEU A 787 -1.73 12.74 -38.11
C LEU A 787 -1.44 11.52 -37.23
N HIS A 788 -0.27 11.51 -36.60
CA HIS A 788 0.05 10.56 -35.55
C HIS A 788 0.03 11.24 -34.17
N LEU A 789 -0.87 10.79 -33.30
CA LEU A 789 -0.94 11.21 -31.89
C LEU A 789 -0.12 10.24 -31.04
N LEU A 790 0.98 10.73 -30.47
CA LEU A 790 1.97 9.92 -29.78
C LEU A 790 1.82 10.03 -28.26
N GLY A 791 2.06 8.92 -27.56
CA GLY A 791 1.96 8.86 -26.10
C GLY A 791 0.51 8.89 -25.59
N ALA A 792 -0.44 8.39 -26.39
CA ALA A 792 -1.85 8.42 -26.05
C ALA A 792 -2.16 7.50 -24.85
N GLU A 793 -2.80 8.07 -23.84
CA GLU A 793 -3.21 7.40 -22.61
C GLU A 793 -4.64 7.83 -22.31
N VAL A 794 -4.82 8.84 -21.46
CA VAL A 794 -6.15 9.36 -21.08
C VAL A 794 -6.99 9.79 -22.29
N GLU A 795 -6.37 10.16 -23.40
CA GLU A 795 -7.03 10.48 -24.67
C GLU A 795 -7.86 9.32 -25.21
N LEU A 796 -7.49 8.07 -24.91
CA LEU A 796 -8.23 6.87 -25.30
C LEU A 796 -9.66 6.85 -24.74
N ASN A 797 -9.89 7.52 -23.62
CA ASN A 797 -11.20 7.65 -23.00
C ASN A 797 -12.10 8.67 -23.72
N TYR A 798 -11.53 9.50 -24.60
CA TYR A 798 -12.18 10.65 -25.22
C TYR A 798 -12.15 10.62 -26.75
N LEU A 799 -11.85 9.47 -27.39
CA LEU A 799 -11.77 9.36 -28.85
C LEU A 799 -12.94 10.03 -29.58
N PRO A 800 -14.20 9.88 -29.15
CA PRO A 800 -15.31 10.46 -29.88
C PRO A 800 -15.32 12.00 -29.88
N LEU A 801 -14.63 12.66 -28.92
CA LEU A 801 -14.48 14.12 -28.86
C LEU A 801 -13.55 14.68 -29.95
N PHE A 802 -12.65 13.87 -30.52
CA PHE A 802 -11.76 14.27 -31.62
C PHE A 802 -12.51 14.53 -32.93
N SER A 803 -13.78 14.14 -33.04
CA SER A 803 -14.69 14.57 -34.11
C SER A 803 -14.81 16.08 -34.27
N GLU A 804 -14.54 16.85 -33.20
CA GLU A 804 -14.52 18.32 -33.27
C GLU A 804 -13.51 18.82 -34.32
N LEU A 805 -12.41 18.09 -34.58
CA LEU A 805 -11.44 18.42 -35.63
C LEU A 805 -12.08 18.45 -37.03
N ALA A 806 -13.02 17.54 -37.31
CA ALA A 806 -13.73 17.48 -38.59
C ALA A 806 -14.69 18.68 -38.77
N LEU A 807 -15.20 19.25 -37.66
CA LEU A 807 -16.00 20.46 -37.68
C LEU A 807 -15.13 21.74 -37.78
N LEU A 808 -13.96 21.72 -37.14
CA LEU A 808 -13.02 22.85 -37.15
C LEU A 808 -12.26 23.02 -38.46
N LEU A 809 -12.11 21.92 -39.21
CA LEU A 809 -11.41 21.85 -40.49
C LEU A 809 -12.39 21.34 -41.57
N PRO A 810 -13.29 22.21 -42.07
CA PRO A 810 -14.27 21.80 -43.08
C PRO A 810 -13.57 21.28 -44.34
N TYR A 811 -14.18 20.30 -44.99
CA TYR A 811 -13.70 19.60 -46.18
C TYR A 811 -12.34 18.90 -46.03
N HIS A 812 -11.91 18.63 -44.80
CA HIS A 812 -10.72 17.80 -44.55
C HIS A 812 -11.12 16.34 -44.36
N ASP A 813 -10.25 15.44 -44.82
CA ASP A 813 -10.31 14.01 -44.54
C ASP A 813 -9.18 13.66 -43.57
N ILE A 814 -9.50 13.62 -42.28
CA ILE A 814 -8.52 13.49 -41.21
C ILE A 814 -8.35 12.03 -40.84
N LYS A 815 -7.14 11.50 -40.98
CA LYS A 815 -6.75 10.20 -40.44
C LYS A 815 -5.90 10.42 -39.19
N LEU A 816 -6.38 9.99 -38.03
CA LEU A 816 -5.69 10.14 -36.75
C LEU A 816 -5.27 8.77 -36.23
N VAL A 817 -3.97 8.50 -36.11
CA VAL A 817 -3.43 7.23 -35.63
C VAL A 817 -2.80 7.43 -34.25
N LEU A 818 -3.25 6.68 -33.26
CA LEU A 818 -2.77 6.76 -31.88
C LEU A 818 -1.69 5.73 -31.62
N PHE A 819 -0.62 6.15 -30.94
CA PHE A 819 0.51 5.33 -30.53
C PHE A 819 0.78 5.46 -29.03
N GLY A 820 1.29 4.39 -28.42
CA GLY A 820 1.75 4.36 -27.03
C GLY A 820 1.54 3.00 -26.38
N ALA A 821 2.22 2.78 -25.25
CA ALA A 821 2.15 1.51 -24.52
C ALA A 821 0.71 1.17 -24.09
N ALA A 822 -0.08 2.17 -23.67
CA ALA A 822 -1.49 1.99 -23.36
C ALA A 822 -2.31 1.54 -24.57
N VAL A 823 -2.03 2.09 -25.76
CA VAL A 823 -2.69 1.71 -27.03
C VAL A 823 -2.39 0.25 -27.37
N ALA A 824 -1.12 -0.15 -27.37
CA ALA A 824 -0.72 -1.51 -27.71
C ALA A 824 -1.30 -2.54 -26.73
N ARG A 825 -1.28 -2.24 -25.43
CA ARG A 825 -1.89 -3.05 -24.37
C ARG A 825 -3.39 -3.22 -24.59
N LEU A 826 -4.12 -2.11 -24.83
CA LEU A 826 -5.56 -2.12 -25.06
C LEU A 826 -5.94 -2.97 -26.27
N VAL A 827 -5.25 -2.82 -27.40
CA VAL A 827 -5.55 -3.61 -28.61
C VAL A 827 -5.24 -5.10 -28.38
N LYS A 828 -4.17 -5.43 -27.66
CA LYS A 828 -3.86 -6.83 -27.30
C LYS A 828 -4.93 -7.45 -26.39
N GLU A 829 -5.50 -6.67 -25.49
CA GLU A 829 -6.63 -7.09 -24.65
C GLU A 829 -7.91 -7.24 -25.46
N ALA A 830 -8.21 -6.26 -26.33
CA ALA A 830 -9.38 -6.26 -27.21
C ALA A 830 -9.44 -7.48 -28.13
N LYS A 831 -8.29 -8.02 -28.58
CA LYS A 831 -8.20 -9.27 -29.35
C LYS A 831 -8.80 -10.48 -28.62
N LYS A 832 -8.86 -10.45 -27.28
CA LYS A 832 -9.48 -11.50 -26.46
C LYS A 832 -10.98 -11.32 -26.29
N ILE A 833 -11.54 -10.18 -26.71
CA ILE A 833 -12.95 -9.80 -26.51
C ILE A 833 -13.61 -9.55 -27.89
N PRO A 834 -14.26 -10.57 -28.49
CA PRO A 834 -14.87 -10.46 -29.81
C PRO A 834 -15.92 -9.33 -29.90
N GLY A 835 -15.79 -8.47 -30.90
CA GLY A 835 -16.72 -7.38 -31.18
C GLY A 835 -16.51 -6.11 -30.34
N SER A 836 -15.44 -6.05 -29.54
CA SER A 836 -15.02 -4.82 -28.85
C SER A 836 -14.68 -3.71 -29.85
N LEU A 837 -14.88 -2.44 -29.48
CA LEU A 837 -14.55 -1.29 -30.33
C LEU A 837 -13.05 -1.26 -30.66
N ALA A 838 -12.18 -1.48 -29.66
CA ALA A 838 -10.73 -1.46 -29.82
C ALA A 838 -10.19 -2.57 -30.75
N SER A 839 -11.00 -3.60 -31.07
CA SER A 839 -10.65 -4.60 -32.07
C SER A 839 -10.92 -4.17 -33.52
N LYS A 840 -11.66 -3.07 -33.72
CA LYS A 840 -12.04 -2.54 -35.05
C LYS A 840 -10.99 -1.54 -35.55
N SER A 841 -10.87 -1.44 -36.87
CA SER A 841 -10.06 -0.40 -37.54
C SER A 841 -10.86 0.18 -38.71
N PRO A 842 -11.22 1.48 -38.69
CA PRO A 842 -11.01 2.43 -37.60
C PRO A 842 -11.76 2.05 -36.31
N VAL A 843 -11.24 2.46 -35.16
CA VAL A 843 -11.90 2.27 -33.84
C VAL A 843 -13.08 3.24 -33.67
N PHE A 844 -12.98 4.42 -34.30
CA PHE A 844 -14.01 5.45 -34.34
C PHE A 844 -13.93 6.20 -35.66
N ALA A 845 -15.07 6.53 -36.25
CA ALA A 845 -15.17 7.35 -37.45
C ALA A 845 -16.35 8.32 -37.31
N TYR A 846 -16.23 9.50 -37.91
CA TYR A 846 -17.26 10.52 -37.89
C TYR A 846 -17.21 11.37 -39.17
N ASP A 847 -18.38 11.61 -39.75
CA ASP A 847 -18.58 12.47 -40.91
C ASP A 847 -19.45 13.67 -40.49
N ALA A 848 -18.92 14.88 -40.66
CA ALA A 848 -19.68 16.09 -40.44
C ALA A 848 -20.77 16.24 -41.53
N PRO A 849 -21.98 16.74 -41.18
CA PRO A 849 -23.01 17.02 -42.17
C PRO A 849 -22.54 17.97 -43.27
N PRO A 850 -23.14 17.94 -44.48
CA PRO A 850 -22.81 18.85 -45.57
C PRO A 850 -22.82 20.33 -45.20
N GLU A 851 -23.77 20.73 -44.34
CA GLU A 851 -23.92 22.11 -43.87
C GLU A 851 -22.81 22.51 -42.89
N CYS A 852 -22.14 21.54 -42.27
CA CYS A 852 -20.98 21.73 -41.40
C CYS A 852 -19.66 21.51 -42.16
N GLY A 853 -19.71 21.46 -43.49
CA GLY A 853 -18.53 21.45 -44.34
C GLY A 853 -18.00 20.07 -44.69
N SER A 854 -18.76 18.99 -44.46
CA SER A 854 -18.37 17.62 -44.87
C SER A 854 -16.93 17.23 -44.50
N GLY A 855 -16.41 17.68 -43.36
CA GLY A 855 -15.16 17.15 -42.83
C GLY A 855 -15.36 15.71 -42.34
N SER A 856 -14.35 14.87 -42.45
CA SER A 856 -14.38 13.50 -41.91
C SER A 856 -13.18 13.27 -40.98
N ILE A 857 -13.35 12.38 -40.00
CA ILE A 857 -12.24 11.85 -39.21
C ILE A 857 -12.35 10.33 -39.06
N SER A 858 -11.23 9.63 -39.25
CA SER A 858 -11.07 8.22 -38.91
C SER A 858 -9.94 8.03 -37.90
N ILE A 859 -10.24 7.42 -36.77
CA ILE A 859 -9.30 7.19 -35.66
C ILE A 859 -8.86 5.73 -35.66
N HIS A 860 -7.56 5.49 -35.58
CA HIS A 860 -6.94 4.16 -35.59
C HIS A 860 -6.04 3.97 -34.37
N LEU A 861 -5.95 2.73 -33.86
CA LEU A 861 -5.05 2.35 -32.77
C LEU A 861 -3.92 1.49 -33.33
N HIS A 862 -2.66 1.91 -33.16
CA HIS A 862 -1.50 1.11 -33.57
C HIS A 862 -1.14 0.06 -32.52
N SER A 863 -0.90 -1.18 -32.96
CA SER A 863 -0.60 -2.30 -32.05
C SER A 863 0.57 -3.19 -32.46
N SER A 864 1.26 -2.88 -33.56
CA SER A 864 2.38 -3.71 -34.04
C SER A 864 3.66 -3.49 -33.23
N SER A 865 3.71 -2.41 -32.44
CA SER A 865 4.80 -2.09 -31.51
C SER A 865 4.24 -1.29 -30.33
N ASP A 866 4.91 -1.37 -29.18
CA ASP A 866 4.49 -0.66 -27.97
C ASP A 866 4.69 0.87 -28.10
N ASN A 867 5.71 1.29 -28.86
CA ASN A 867 6.02 2.70 -29.11
C ASN A 867 6.12 2.99 -30.61
N TRP A 868 6.04 4.27 -30.96
CA TRP A 868 6.20 4.75 -32.34
C TRP A 868 7.64 4.53 -32.80
N SER A 869 7.87 3.93 -33.98
CA SER A 869 9.23 3.74 -34.52
C SER A 869 9.27 4.04 -36.00
N ALA A 870 10.32 4.73 -36.45
CA ALA A 870 10.58 4.93 -37.88
C ALA A 870 11.28 3.73 -38.55
N GLN A 871 11.79 2.78 -37.76
CA GLN A 871 12.67 1.71 -38.23
C GLN A 871 12.02 0.33 -38.12
N GLY A 872 12.49 -0.59 -38.97
CA GLY A 872 12.13 -2.02 -38.93
C GLY A 872 10.84 -2.38 -39.69
N PRO A 873 10.49 -3.67 -39.70
CA PRO A 873 9.36 -4.22 -40.49
C PRO A 873 7.98 -3.74 -40.00
N HIS A 874 7.91 -3.11 -38.82
CA HIS A 874 6.69 -2.50 -38.26
C HIS A 874 6.80 -0.97 -38.16
N SER A 875 7.60 -0.36 -39.03
CA SER A 875 7.79 1.09 -39.08
C SER A 875 6.44 1.82 -39.16
N ALA A 876 6.27 2.81 -38.30
CA ALA A 876 5.15 3.72 -38.32
C ALA A 876 5.15 4.62 -39.57
N LEU A 877 6.26 4.72 -40.31
CA LEU A 877 6.31 5.45 -41.58
C LEU A 877 5.61 4.73 -42.73
N THR A 878 5.43 3.42 -42.64
CA THR A 878 4.75 2.60 -43.64
C THR A 878 3.36 2.13 -43.18
N ALA A 879 3.05 2.30 -41.89
CA ALA A 879 1.76 1.95 -41.32
C ALA A 879 0.62 2.88 -41.81
N TYR A 880 -0.61 2.36 -41.87
CA TYR A 880 -1.86 3.11 -42.12
C TYR A 880 -1.90 4.00 -43.38
N GLY A 881 -1.14 3.66 -44.42
CA GLY A 881 -1.18 4.35 -45.72
C GLY A 881 -0.03 5.32 -45.97
N GLY A 882 1.08 5.20 -45.21
CA GLY A 882 2.34 5.86 -45.49
C GLY A 882 2.69 6.96 -44.49
N ARG A 883 3.71 7.75 -44.85
CA ARG A 883 4.31 8.78 -43.98
C ARG A 883 3.24 9.76 -43.43
N PRO A 884 3.27 10.09 -42.13
CA PRO A 884 2.36 11.09 -41.56
C PRO A 884 2.71 12.51 -42.03
N ASP A 885 1.70 13.35 -42.16
CA ASP A 885 1.85 14.80 -42.39
C ASP A 885 2.41 15.49 -41.14
N ALA A 886 2.08 14.98 -39.95
CA ALA A 886 2.69 15.44 -38.69
C ALA A 886 2.59 14.45 -37.54
N LEU A 887 3.51 14.63 -36.59
CA LEU A 887 3.46 14.06 -35.27
C LEU A 887 2.90 15.11 -34.30
N VAL A 888 2.03 14.69 -33.39
CA VAL A 888 1.52 15.53 -32.29
C VAL A 888 1.54 14.71 -31.00
N ALA A 889 1.82 15.34 -29.87
CA ALA A 889 1.77 14.67 -28.57
C ALA A 889 1.26 15.62 -27.48
N CYS A 890 0.33 15.16 -26.65
CA CYS A 890 -0.20 15.96 -25.55
C CYS A 890 0.60 15.69 -24.28
N ASN A 891 1.04 16.75 -23.60
CA ASN A 891 1.79 16.71 -22.34
C ASN A 891 3.00 15.74 -22.36
N ALA A 892 3.79 15.79 -23.42
CA ALA A 892 4.64 14.67 -23.85
C ALA A 892 5.79 14.31 -22.90
N GLY A 893 6.36 15.25 -22.15
CA GLY A 893 7.49 14.99 -21.27
C GLY A 893 8.74 14.49 -22.01
N LEU A 894 9.12 15.10 -23.14
CA LEU A 894 10.15 14.55 -24.06
C LEU A 894 11.47 14.14 -23.39
N ALA A 895 11.95 14.92 -22.42
CA ALA A 895 13.20 14.64 -21.71
C ALA A 895 13.05 13.66 -20.53
N SER A 896 11.82 13.25 -20.21
CA SER A 896 11.51 12.37 -19.08
C SER A 896 11.55 10.88 -19.44
N TYR A 897 11.47 10.56 -20.74
CA TYR A 897 11.40 9.20 -21.27
C TYR A 897 12.37 9.04 -22.43
N LYS A 898 13.23 8.02 -22.39
CA LYS A 898 14.23 7.75 -23.44
C LYS A 898 13.57 7.38 -24.77
N GLU A 899 12.34 6.90 -24.71
CA GLU A 899 11.50 6.54 -25.84
C GLU A 899 11.20 7.76 -26.73
N TRP A 900 11.29 8.99 -26.23
CA TRP A 900 11.11 10.15 -27.11
C TRP A 900 12.31 10.43 -28.02
N PHE A 901 13.50 9.91 -27.71
CA PHE A 901 14.72 10.21 -28.47
C PHE A 901 14.57 9.78 -29.93
N HIS A 902 14.11 8.55 -30.16
CA HIS A 902 13.95 8.03 -31.52
C HIS A 902 12.87 8.76 -32.32
N VAL A 903 11.81 9.24 -31.65
CA VAL A 903 10.76 10.05 -32.28
C VAL A 903 11.32 11.42 -32.70
N VAL A 904 12.02 12.10 -31.80
CA VAL A 904 12.64 13.42 -32.05
C VAL A 904 13.68 13.31 -33.17
N GLN A 905 14.52 12.29 -33.13
CA GLN A 905 15.51 12.00 -34.17
C GLN A 905 14.83 11.74 -35.52
N ALA A 906 13.82 10.88 -35.56
CA ALA A 906 13.10 10.58 -36.80
C ALA A 906 12.40 11.82 -37.39
N ALA A 907 11.83 12.69 -36.56
CA ALA A 907 11.23 13.94 -37.01
C ALA A 907 12.27 14.83 -37.73
N HIS A 908 13.49 14.93 -37.19
CA HIS A 908 14.56 15.72 -37.81
C HIS A 908 15.18 15.04 -39.04
N ILE A 909 15.42 13.73 -38.99
CA ILE A 909 16.04 12.96 -40.09
C ILE A 909 15.11 12.89 -41.30
N HIS A 910 13.83 12.60 -41.08
CA HIS A 910 12.86 12.45 -42.18
C HIS A 910 12.15 13.76 -42.52
N GLY A 911 12.34 14.82 -41.74
CA GLY A 911 11.71 16.11 -41.94
C GLY A 911 10.20 16.09 -41.66
N ILE A 912 9.76 15.39 -40.62
CA ILE A 912 8.34 15.25 -40.26
C ILE A 912 7.99 16.36 -39.25
N PRO A 913 7.04 17.26 -39.56
CA PRO A 913 6.56 18.27 -38.62
C PRO A 913 6.12 17.64 -37.28
N PHE A 914 6.59 18.21 -36.17
CA PHE A 914 6.34 17.67 -34.83
C PHE A 914 6.16 18.80 -33.81
N ALA A 915 5.01 18.80 -33.12
CA ALA A 915 4.75 19.67 -31.99
C ALA A 915 4.19 18.89 -30.80
N THR A 916 4.43 19.40 -29.60
CA THR A 916 3.92 18.82 -28.36
C THR A 916 3.24 19.88 -27.50
N THR A 917 2.44 19.45 -26.53
CA THR A 917 2.05 20.28 -25.38
C THR A 917 2.79 19.84 -24.12
N GLU A 918 2.80 20.72 -23.11
CA GLU A 918 3.45 20.55 -21.81
C GLU A 918 2.66 21.16 -20.66
N TYR A 919 2.88 20.63 -19.45
CA TYR A 919 2.19 21.08 -18.24
C TYR A 919 2.66 22.46 -17.77
N ALA A 920 3.95 22.70 -17.87
CA ALA A 920 4.62 23.89 -17.35
C ALA A 920 5.63 24.40 -18.37
N GLU A 921 5.71 25.72 -18.51
CA GLU A 921 6.69 26.35 -19.41
C GLU A 921 8.12 25.94 -19.08
N GLN A 922 8.45 25.82 -17.79
CA GLN A 922 9.74 25.33 -17.32
C GLN A 922 10.07 23.92 -17.84
N SER A 923 9.06 23.05 -17.94
CA SER A 923 9.21 21.69 -18.49
C SER A 923 9.53 21.75 -19.98
N ALA A 924 8.82 22.60 -20.74
CA ALA A 924 9.09 22.82 -22.16
C ALA A 924 10.49 23.40 -22.40
N GLU A 925 10.95 24.32 -21.56
CA GLU A 925 12.30 24.88 -21.64
C GLU A 925 13.38 23.84 -21.37
N HIS A 926 13.15 22.97 -20.38
CA HIS A 926 14.05 21.86 -20.08
C HIS A 926 14.14 20.89 -21.27
N GLN A 927 13.01 20.56 -21.90
CA GLN A 927 12.98 19.71 -23.10
C GLN A 927 13.70 20.34 -24.27
N ARG A 928 13.50 21.63 -24.49
CA ARG A 928 14.22 22.41 -25.50
C ARG A 928 15.73 22.37 -25.25
N ALA A 929 16.18 22.56 -24.00
CA ALA A 929 17.59 22.47 -23.64
C ALA A 929 18.19 21.07 -23.84
N ALA A 930 17.36 20.02 -23.74
CA ALA A 930 17.76 18.63 -23.97
C ALA A 930 17.79 18.23 -25.46
N MET A 931 17.32 19.06 -26.40
CA MET A 931 17.29 18.73 -27.83
C MET A 931 18.64 18.32 -28.44
N PRO A 932 19.78 19.02 -28.16
CA PRO A 932 21.07 18.61 -28.69
C PRO A 932 21.49 17.21 -28.21
N MET A 933 21.19 16.87 -26.95
CA MET A 933 21.44 15.54 -26.40
C MET A 933 20.54 14.49 -27.08
N MET A 934 19.25 14.78 -27.27
CA MET A 934 18.31 13.87 -27.94
C MET A 934 18.71 13.56 -29.39
N LEU A 935 19.36 14.52 -30.07
CA LEU A 935 19.83 14.35 -31.46
C LEU A 935 21.25 13.80 -31.57
N SER A 936 21.96 13.64 -30.44
CA SER A 936 23.33 13.11 -30.43
C SER A 936 23.40 11.71 -31.03
N GLY A 937 24.49 11.41 -31.74
CA GLY A 937 24.68 10.13 -32.43
C GLY A 937 23.92 9.98 -33.74
N THR A 938 23.33 11.05 -34.27
CA THR A 938 22.67 11.06 -35.59
C THR A 938 23.28 12.10 -36.52
N ASN A 939 23.05 11.97 -37.83
CA ASN A 939 23.46 12.98 -38.82
C ASN A 939 22.55 14.22 -38.84
N ALA A 940 21.52 14.28 -37.98
CA ALA A 940 20.62 15.43 -37.89
C ALA A 940 21.24 16.54 -37.03
N ALA A 941 21.41 17.73 -37.60
CA ALA A 941 21.86 18.90 -36.85
C ALA A 941 20.73 19.45 -35.97
N PRO A 942 21.00 19.77 -34.68
CA PRO A 942 20.04 20.50 -33.85
C PRO A 942 19.73 21.86 -34.46
N ARG A 943 18.47 22.28 -34.38
CA ARG A 943 18.05 23.62 -34.79
C ARG A 943 18.60 24.64 -33.80
N ARG A 944 18.58 25.94 -34.14
CA ARG A 944 18.97 26.96 -33.16
C ARG A 944 17.97 26.95 -32.01
N MET A 945 18.43 27.27 -30.81
CA MET A 945 17.59 27.21 -29.62
C MET A 945 16.33 28.08 -29.73
N GLU A 946 16.41 29.21 -30.42
CA GLU A 946 15.28 30.09 -30.74
C GLU A 946 14.23 29.50 -31.69
N ASP A 947 14.60 28.48 -32.48
CA ASP A 947 13.71 27.85 -33.46
C ASP A 947 12.80 26.77 -32.82
N TYR A 948 13.07 26.39 -31.57
CA TYR A 948 12.22 25.57 -30.70
C TYR A 948 11.25 26.46 -29.93
N ASP A 949 10.20 26.90 -30.61
CA ASP A 949 9.26 27.89 -30.10
C ASP A 949 8.39 27.33 -28.98
N ILE A 950 8.27 28.09 -27.88
CA ILE A 950 7.45 27.77 -26.70
C ILE A 950 6.41 28.86 -26.52
N GLN A 951 5.13 28.47 -26.54
CA GLN A 951 4.01 29.40 -26.44
C GLN A 951 2.99 28.90 -25.42
N SER A 952 2.19 29.81 -24.86
CA SER A 952 1.00 29.42 -24.09
C SER A 952 -0.03 28.83 -25.03
N ASN A 953 -0.63 27.71 -24.66
CA ASN A 953 -1.76 27.15 -25.41
C ASN A 953 -3.05 27.91 -25.03
N PRO A 954 -3.74 28.56 -25.98
CA PRO A 954 -5.01 29.24 -25.69
C PRO A 954 -6.14 28.27 -25.32
N PHE A 955 -6.01 27.00 -25.70
CA PHE A 955 -6.96 25.92 -25.36
C PHE A 955 -6.48 25.04 -24.20
N GLN A 956 -5.58 25.56 -23.36
CA GLN A 956 -5.19 24.88 -22.13
C GLN A 956 -6.41 24.62 -21.23
N ARG A 957 -6.38 23.50 -20.51
CA ARG A 957 -7.49 23.14 -19.61
C ARG A 957 -7.67 24.24 -18.55
N PRO A 958 -8.86 24.84 -18.40
CA PRO A 958 -9.06 25.88 -17.40
C PRO A 958 -8.88 25.32 -15.99
N GLY A 959 -7.95 25.90 -15.23
CA GLY A 959 -7.60 25.47 -13.88
C GLY A 959 -6.10 25.21 -13.73
N GLN A 960 -5.68 24.82 -12.53
CA GLN A 960 -4.30 24.44 -12.26
C GLN A 960 -4.24 23.01 -11.74
N ARG A 961 -3.26 22.25 -12.24
CA ARG A 961 -2.83 21.00 -11.64
C ARG A 961 -2.00 21.32 -10.40
N PRO A 962 -2.44 20.95 -9.20
CA PRO A 962 -1.76 21.35 -7.98
C PRO A 962 -0.46 20.55 -7.80
N ILE A 963 0.66 21.24 -7.55
CA ILE A 963 1.89 20.62 -7.08
C ILE A 963 2.10 21.02 -5.61
N PRO A 964 2.14 20.08 -4.65
CA PRO A 964 2.18 20.40 -3.22
C PRO A 964 3.34 21.30 -2.77
N MET A 965 4.44 21.33 -3.51
CA MET A 965 5.68 22.05 -3.16
C MET A 965 5.91 23.35 -3.95
N TYR A 966 5.15 23.56 -5.04
CA TYR A 966 5.39 24.64 -6.00
C TYR A 966 4.08 25.31 -6.41
N ARG A 967 4.08 26.64 -6.51
CA ARG A 967 2.91 27.44 -6.92
C ARG A 967 2.99 28.00 -8.34
N MET A 968 3.85 27.42 -9.18
CA MET A 968 4.01 27.85 -10.57
C MET A 968 2.83 27.42 -11.44
N PRO A 969 2.55 28.11 -12.57
CA PRO A 969 1.56 27.66 -13.54
C PRO A 969 1.88 26.24 -14.02
N ASN A 970 1.04 25.28 -13.62
CA ASN A 970 1.07 23.89 -14.05
C ASN A 970 -0.34 23.50 -14.48
N ILE A 971 -0.54 23.25 -15.77
CA ILE A 971 -1.86 23.24 -16.41
C ILE A 971 -1.85 22.14 -17.46
N VAL A 972 -2.90 21.32 -17.53
CA VAL A 972 -3.00 20.29 -18.57
C VAL A 972 -3.06 20.96 -19.94
N ASN A 973 -2.20 20.52 -20.86
CA ASN A 973 -2.02 21.12 -22.17
C ASN A 973 -1.70 22.64 -22.09
N GLY A 974 -0.93 23.07 -21.09
CA GLY A 974 -0.68 24.49 -20.79
C GLY A 974 0.16 25.23 -21.84
N PHE A 975 1.19 24.58 -22.37
CA PHE A 975 2.20 25.21 -23.22
C PHE A 975 2.46 24.35 -24.44
N THR A 976 2.69 24.94 -25.61
CA THR A 976 3.08 24.21 -26.83
C THR A 976 4.58 24.34 -27.07
N LEU A 977 5.22 23.28 -27.52
CA LEU A 977 6.63 23.24 -27.97
C LEU A 977 6.70 22.74 -29.41
N VAL A 978 7.29 23.53 -30.31
CA VAL A 978 7.56 23.10 -31.69
C VAL A 978 8.90 22.38 -31.73
N VAL A 979 8.86 21.06 -31.88
CA VAL A 979 10.06 20.21 -31.96
C VAL A 979 10.69 20.31 -33.33
N PHE A 980 9.88 20.16 -34.38
CA PHE A 980 10.35 20.27 -35.76
C PHE A 980 9.28 20.93 -36.63
N LYS A 981 9.70 21.87 -37.47
CA LYS A 981 8.85 22.54 -38.47
C LYS A 981 9.65 22.75 -39.74
N GLU A 982 9.08 22.34 -40.87
CA GLU A 982 9.71 22.51 -42.17
C GLU A 982 9.75 24.01 -42.53
N ALA A 983 10.89 24.49 -43.03
CA ALA A 983 11.02 25.88 -43.43
C ALA A 983 10.08 26.18 -44.61
N LYS A 984 9.23 27.21 -44.49
CA LYS A 984 8.45 27.72 -45.63
C LYS A 984 9.43 28.11 -46.74
N LYS A 985 9.49 27.35 -47.83
CA LYS A 985 10.16 27.81 -49.05
C LYS A 985 9.46 29.08 -49.51
N ALA A 986 10.17 30.20 -49.44
CA ALA A 986 9.72 31.45 -50.04
C ALA A 986 9.47 31.21 -51.53
N GLY A 987 8.21 31.32 -51.96
CA GLY A 987 7.80 31.41 -53.36
C GLY A 987 8.00 30.13 -54.20
N SER A 988 6.99 29.27 -54.25
CA SER A 988 6.47 28.74 -55.51
C SER A 988 5.25 27.86 -55.25
N GLY A 989 4.08 28.34 -55.68
CA GLY A 989 2.90 27.49 -55.80
C GLY A 989 3.15 26.46 -56.88
N LYS A 990 3.48 25.23 -56.48
CA LYS A 990 3.23 23.97 -57.19
C LYS A 990 3.40 22.84 -56.19
N ARG A 991 2.28 22.24 -55.78
CA ARG A 991 2.24 20.93 -55.10
C ARG A 991 3.02 19.96 -56.00
N ARG A 992 4.03 19.28 -55.45
CA ARG A 992 4.71 18.18 -56.15
C ARG A 992 3.66 17.09 -56.40
N GLU A 993 3.31 16.90 -57.68
CA GLU A 993 2.74 15.65 -58.14
C GLU A 993 3.72 14.52 -57.83
N VAL A 994 3.12 13.38 -57.52
CA VAL A 994 3.71 12.07 -57.24
C VAL A 994 4.89 11.81 -58.17
N ALA A 995 6.09 11.65 -57.59
CA ALA A 995 7.23 11.07 -58.28
C ALA A 995 8.12 10.31 -57.28
N ASP A 996 8.16 9.01 -57.53
CA ASP A 996 9.17 8.02 -57.20
C ASP A 996 9.17 7.35 -55.81
N GLN A 997 8.56 6.15 -55.80
CA GLN A 997 8.71 5.14 -54.74
C GLN A 997 10.04 4.37 -54.86
N ASP A 998 10.81 4.52 -55.94
CA ASP A 998 11.98 3.68 -56.20
C ASP A 998 13.29 4.21 -55.56
N GLY A 999 13.33 5.48 -55.13
CA GLY A 999 14.55 6.10 -54.56
C GLY A 999 14.74 5.94 -53.05
N VAL A 1000 13.81 5.29 -52.35
CA VAL A 1000 13.84 5.12 -50.87
C VAL A 1000 14.41 3.75 -50.48
N GLU A 1001 14.21 2.70 -51.29
CA GLU A 1001 14.80 1.38 -51.04
C GLU A 1001 16.34 1.40 -51.19
N GLU A 1002 16.86 2.18 -52.14
CA GLU A 1002 18.31 2.23 -52.40
C GLU A 1002 19.11 2.92 -51.27
N ARG A 1003 18.47 3.81 -50.49
CA ARG A 1003 19.11 4.48 -49.33
C ARG A 1003 18.96 3.72 -48.01
N LEU A 1004 18.02 2.78 -47.92
CA LEU A 1004 17.85 1.93 -46.73
C LEU A 1004 18.78 0.70 -46.76
N GLY A 1005 19.29 0.31 -47.93
CA GLY A 1005 20.23 -0.81 -48.09
C GLY A 1005 21.68 -0.52 -47.70
N GLN A 1006 22.11 0.75 -47.63
CA GLN A 1006 23.52 1.12 -47.37
C GLN A 1006 23.87 1.42 -45.91
N LEU A 1007 22.92 1.31 -44.97
CA LEU A 1007 23.15 1.55 -43.53
C LEU A 1007 23.20 0.27 -42.69
N GLN A 1008 23.37 -0.90 -43.32
CA GLN A 1008 23.54 -2.19 -42.63
C GLN A 1008 24.96 -2.75 -42.64
N LEU A 1009 25.95 -2.00 -43.12
CA LEU A 1009 27.37 -2.36 -43.04
C LEU A 1009 28.22 -1.13 -42.69
N ASP A 1010 28.23 -0.78 -41.41
CA ASP A 1010 29.40 -0.28 -40.65
C ASP A 1010 29.06 -0.15 -39.15
#